data_AF-A0A7C7MCZ4-F1
#
_entry.id   AF-A0A7C7MCZ4-F1
#
_cell.length_a   1.000
_cell.length_b   1.000
_cell.length_c   1.000
_cell.angle_alpha   90.00
_cell.angle_beta   90.00
_cell.angle_gamma   90.00
#
_symmetry.space_group_name_H-M   'P 1'
#
loop_
_entity.id
_entity.type
_entity.pdbx_description
1 polymer ?
#
loop_
_entity_poly.entity_id
_entity_poly.type
_entity_poly.pdbx_seq_one_letter_code
_entity_poly.pdbx_strand_id
1 'polypeptide(L)'
;MTERTDTTIQRKTVLFVTTADTDILTAERALSGMPDDYPHVRAFNPVALETPEAQEELMTALEDAGVVILRLLGGKQSMPQLFDQLVRDCRVRGIPLIALPGHQEWDEDLVTSCTVPVAEVETVFAYLMRGGVQNLENLFFFLSDTYLGTEYGHEAPTHIPWEGLYHPDVAQGTEVDDYIRDRFQAGKPRIALLFYRAHWMSGNLLTIDSLIHRLEAQGANVLPLFSYSLKHNPEEDGQGNRTFTEYLADPDGVPKVDCIITTMGMSMSELSTEGPTIAAGWTVDYLDRLDVPIIQGIISTGTEEDWQESSLGLGPIDTAMSVALPEFDGRIISVPISFKQETGQNGASSGAAKLSGRLQRYVPREDRVDYLARLSIKWANLRLKENSEKRIAIILSNYPTKDARIGNAVGLDTPASVVRVLNAMKSAGYHVTDIPESGDELVHRIIERCSNDRDSLTEEQLKMAVGHVTSRQYAEWFQGFPNKVAQEMTEAWGEPPGQVYRTNGSLAIAGIDLGNVFIGLQPPRGFGEHPIAIYHSPDLAPTHHYIAYYRWIRDVFKADAMIHVGKHGTLEWLPGKGIGLSEACYPELALSDVPLFYPFIINNPGEGAQAKRRTHATIVDHLIPAMTTADSYGDIARVEQLMDEHYQCQTLDPAKLPLLEAQIWELVKAAELNRDLGIDDLPEDFGEFILEIDGYLCELKDAQIKDGLHILGEAPEDEQLIGLLCALTRLDISGIPSLRKSIAEALGLDYGSIIDEPALSADGNIHPALISADPDTPVRSQGDLLERIESLCREAYRLLLAQDFDPDFVDPVVSQVLGQADPQTQYVLGYVADTIYPALQRTPDEIGNLLRGLDGRFVPPGPSGAPTRGMANILPTGRNFYSVDPKTIPSPSAWETGKALADALLEKYLTEEGAYPEMVGLVVWGTSAMRTHGDDVAQILALLGVRPVWQPESRRVQGLEVIPVSELGHPRIDVTVRISGFFRDAFPNLINLLDQAVELAASQDESPEENYVLKHLQEDMSQGGVDAVT
;
A
#
# COMPACT_ATOMS: atom_id res chain seq x y z
N MET A 1 -24.21 -74.96 12.88
CA MET A 1 -24.90 -73.66 13.02
C MET A 1 -24.07 -72.85 13.99
N THR A 2 -22.92 -72.42 13.49
CA THR A 2 -22.58 -71.07 13.02
C THR A 2 -21.90 -70.30 14.15
N GLU A 3 -20.60 -70.60 14.29
CA GLU A 3 -19.61 -69.74 14.92
C GLU A 3 -19.80 -68.32 14.37
N ARG A 4 -20.18 -67.39 15.25
CA ARG A 4 -19.94 -65.96 15.01
C ARG A 4 -18.45 -65.77 15.23
N THR A 5 -17.69 -65.72 14.15
CA THR A 5 -16.36 -65.12 14.11
C THR A 5 -16.45 -63.71 14.69
N ASP A 6 -15.89 -63.55 15.89
CA ASP A 6 -15.57 -62.27 16.49
C ASP A 6 -14.35 -61.73 15.75
N THR A 7 -14.57 -61.07 14.62
CA THR A 7 -13.57 -60.21 14.00
C THR A 7 -13.69 -58.84 14.66
N THR A 8 -13.12 -58.70 15.85
CA THR A 8 -12.77 -57.38 16.36
C THR A 8 -11.77 -56.81 15.38
N ILE A 9 -12.20 -55.92 14.48
CA ILE A 9 -11.31 -55.22 13.56
C ILE A 9 -10.37 -54.42 14.45
N GLN A 10 -9.13 -54.91 14.61
CA GLN A 10 -8.11 -54.27 15.39
C GLN A 10 -7.66 -53.05 14.59
N ARG A 11 -8.34 -51.91 14.78
CA ARG A 11 -8.01 -50.63 14.15
C ARG A 11 -6.66 -50.17 14.71
N LYS A 12 -5.67 -49.94 13.84
CA LYS A 12 -4.26 -49.70 14.22
C LYS A 12 -3.72 -48.38 13.66
N THR A 13 -4.60 -47.43 13.37
CA THR A 13 -4.21 -46.21 12.64
C THR A 13 -4.63 -44.96 13.41
N VAL A 14 -3.74 -43.99 13.52
CA VAL A 14 -4.10 -42.62 13.95
C VAL A 14 -4.44 -41.80 12.71
N LEU A 15 -5.62 -41.21 12.67
CA LEU A 15 -6.01 -40.28 11.61
C LEU A 15 -5.79 -38.85 12.11
N PHE A 16 -4.84 -38.13 11.52
CA PHE A 16 -4.45 -36.78 11.92
C PHE A 16 -4.80 -35.77 10.81
N VAL A 17 -5.87 -35.01 11.01
CA VAL A 17 -6.30 -33.98 10.06
C VAL A 17 -5.94 -32.62 10.64
N THR A 18 -5.11 -31.86 9.95
CA THR A 18 -4.67 -30.55 10.41
C THR A 18 -4.57 -29.54 9.28
N THR A 19 -5.03 -28.32 9.54
CA THR A 19 -4.88 -27.19 8.60
C THR A 19 -3.43 -26.70 8.47
N ALA A 20 -2.54 -27.10 9.38
CA ALA A 20 -1.15 -26.62 9.41
C ALA A 20 -0.17 -27.69 8.88
N ASP A 21 0.42 -27.46 7.70
CA ASP A 21 1.43 -28.36 7.12
C ASP A 21 2.65 -28.56 8.04
N THR A 22 2.97 -27.57 8.88
CA THR A 22 4.03 -27.65 9.89
C THR A 22 3.77 -28.77 10.90
N ASP A 23 2.51 -29.09 11.21
CA ASP A 23 2.20 -30.19 12.11
C ASP A 23 2.48 -31.53 11.45
N ILE A 24 2.13 -31.68 10.17
CA ILE A 24 2.38 -32.91 9.40
C ILE A 24 3.89 -33.15 9.26
N LEU A 25 4.66 -32.09 8.99
CA LEU A 25 6.13 -32.16 8.97
C LEU A 25 6.72 -32.51 10.34
N THR A 26 6.21 -31.90 11.42
CA THR A 26 6.67 -32.22 12.77
C THR A 26 6.34 -33.67 13.13
N ALA A 27 5.15 -34.15 12.72
CA ALA A 27 4.71 -35.53 12.91
C ALA A 27 5.58 -36.53 12.16
N GLU A 28 5.93 -36.26 10.89
CA GLU A 28 6.84 -37.10 10.10
C GLU A 28 8.19 -37.27 10.80
N ARG A 29 8.72 -36.17 11.31
CA ARG A 29 10.01 -36.15 12.00
C ARG A 29 9.96 -36.86 13.36
N ALA A 30 8.87 -36.68 14.12
CA ALA A 30 8.60 -37.41 15.36
C ALA A 30 8.50 -38.93 15.11
N LEU A 31 7.68 -39.33 14.14
CA LEU A 31 7.45 -40.74 13.81
C LEU A 31 8.72 -41.42 13.29
N SER A 32 9.58 -40.69 12.57
CA SER A 32 10.87 -41.22 12.11
C SER A 32 11.81 -41.63 13.25
N GLY A 33 11.70 -40.99 14.42
CA GLY A 33 12.47 -41.32 15.63
C GLY A 33 11.90 -42.49 16.45
N MET A 34 10.70 -42.99 16.12
CA MET A 34 9.99 -43.98 16.92
C MET A 34 10.34 -45.44 16.59
N PRO A 35 10.06 -46.39 17.51
CA PRO A 35 10.23 -47.83 17.30
C PRO A 35 9.55 -48.34 16.03
N ASP A 36 10.18 -49.28 15.32
CA ASP A 36 9.70 -49.79 14.02
C ASP A 36 8.33 -50.49 14.05
N ASP A 37 7.89 -50.93 15.22
CA ASP A 37 6.57 -51.54 15.42
C ASP A 37 5.46 -50.51 15.73
N TYR A 38 5.79 -49.21 15.77
CA TYR A 38 4.82 -48.15 16.05
C TYR A 38 3.66 -48.14 15.04
N PRO A 39 2.41 -47.92 15.50
CA PRO A 39 1.23 -47.88 14.62
C PRO A 39 1.32 -46.83 13.52
N HIS A 40 0.67 -47.11 12.39
CA HIS A 40 0.73 -46.21 11.25
C HIS A 40 -0.12 -44.94 11.47
N VAL A 41 0.35 -43.78 11.03
CA VAL A 41 -0.38 -42.50 11.08
C VAL A 41 -0.77 -42.08 9.66
N ARG A 42 -2.04 -41.72 9.45
CA ARG A 42 -2.51 -41.13 8.18
C ARG A 42 -2.79 -39.65 8.42
N ALA A 43 -2.15 -38.77 7.66
CA ALA A 43 -2.30 -37.33 7.82
C ALA A 43 -2.90 -36.66 6.57
N PHE A 44 -3.81 -35.72 6.80
CA PHE A 44 -4.48 -34.95 5.77
C PHE A 44 -4.50 -33.47 6.11
N ASN A 45 -4.32 -32.63 5.11
CA ASN A 45 -4.61 -31.20 5.20
C ASN A 45 -5.96 -30.92 4.52
N PRO A 46 -6.93 -30.29 5.20
CA PRO A 46 -8.22 -29.91 4.62
C PRO A 46 -8.15 -29.19 3.27
N VAL A 47 -7.14 -28.35 3.07
CA VAL A 47 -6.94 -27.62 1.80
C VAL A 47 -6.71 -28.58 0.63
N ALA A 48 -6.17 -29.76 0.88
CA ALA A 48 -5.96 -30.78 -0.15
C ALA A 48 -7.20 -31.65 -0.42
N LEU A 49 -8.34 -31.37 0.23
CA LEU A 49 -9.59 -32.15 0.14
C LEU A 49 -10.65 -31.50 -0.77
N GLU A 50 -10.23 -30.65 -1.70
CA GLU A 50 -11.17 -29.98 -2.62
C GLU A 50 -11.76 -30.92 -3.68
N THR A 51 -11.07 -32.01 -4.02
CA THR A 51 -11.55 -32.96 -5.05
C THR A 51 -12.31 -34.14 -4.43
N PRO A 52 -13.37 -34.66 -5.09
CA PRO A 52 -14.12 -35.81 -4.60
C PRO A 52 -13.25 -37.04 -4.28
N GLU A 53 -12.18 -37.26 -5.04
CA GLU A 53 -11.25 -38.37 -4.82
C GLU A 53 -10.47 -38.21 -3.51
N ALA A 54 -10.01 -36.99 -3.20
CA ALA A 54 -9.30 -36.71 -1.95
C ALA A 54 -10.24 -36.82 -0.74
N GLN A 55 -11.50 -36.41 -0.91
CA GLN A 55 -12.54 -36.58 0.11
C GLN A 55 -12.82 -38.07 0.36
N GLU A 56 -12.93 -38.88 -0.69
CA GLU A 56 -13.10 -40.34 -0.60
C GLU A 56 -11.89 -40.99 0.08
N GLU A 57 -10.66 -40.52 -0.19
CA GLU A 57 -9.45 -41.02 0.46
C GLU A 57 -9.48 -40.82 1.98
N LEU A 58 -9.91 -39.64 2.45
CA LEU A 58 -10.10 -39.35 3.87
C LEU A 58 -11.17 -40.26 4.49
N MET A 59 -12.32 -40.38 3.83
CA MET A 59 -13.43 -41.20 4.34
C MET A 59 -13.07 -42.69 4.37
N THR A 60 -12.26 -43.15 3.42
CA THR A 60 -11.66 -44.49 3.44
C THR A 60 -10.68 -44.63 4.61
N ALA A 61 -9.85 -43.62 4.88
CA ALA A 61 -8.94 -43.62 6.04
C ALA A 61 -9.65 -43.73 7.39
N LEU A 62 -10.86 -43.18 7.47
CA LEU A 62 -11.70 -43.25 8.66
C LEU A 62 -12.17 -44.69 8.98
N GLU A 63 -12.24 -45.60 8.00
CA GLU A 63 -12.64 -47.00 8.23
C GLU A 63 -11.66 -47.75 9.15
N ASP A 64 -10.37 -47.47 9.00
CA ASP A 64 -9.27 -48.12 9.73
C ASP A 64 -8.76 -47.31 10.94
N ALA A 65 -9.35 -46.13 11.21
CA ALA A 65 -8.89 -45.21 12.24
C ALA A 65 -9.26 -45.69 13.65
N GLY A 66 -8.27 -45.93 14.51
CA GLY A 66 -8.46 -46.21 15.93
C GLY A 66 -8.68 -44.95 16.78
N VAL A 67 -8.22 -43.79 16.30
CA VAL A 67 -8.51 -42.46 16.86
C VAL A 67 -8.40 -41.41 15.75
N VAL A 68 -9.22 -40.37 15.82
CA VAL A 68 -9.23 -39.24 14.90
C VAL A 68 -8.92 -37.95 15.65
N ILE A 69 -7.95 -37.20 15.16
CA ILE A 69 -7.58 -35.87 15.64
C ILE A 69 -7.87 -34.87 14.53
N LEU A 70 -8.67 -33.85 14.82
CA LEU A 70 -8.91 -32.70 13.96
C LEU A 70 -8.29 -31.46 14.61
N ARG A 71 -7.32 -30.82 13.95
CA ARG A 71 -6.76 -29.53 14.38
C ARG A 71 -6.99 -28.47 13.32
N LEU A 72 -8.00 -27.63 13.53
CA LEU A 72 -8.57 -26.81 12.48
C LEU A 72 -8.48 -25.32 12.82
N LEU A 73 -7.78 -24.55 11.98
CA LEU A 73 -7.82 -23.10 11.99
C LEU A 73 -9.08 -22.63 11.24
N GLY A 74 -9.88 -21.75 11.85
CA GLY A 74 -11.18 -21.34 11.29
C GLY A 74 -12.34 -22.29 11.60
N GLY A 75 -12.16 -23.20 12.57
CA GLY A 75 -13.23 -24.08 13.04
C GLY A 75 -13.71 -25.04 11.96
N LYS A 76 -15.00 -25.41 12.02
CA LYS A 76 -15.63 -26.31 11.04
C LYS A 76 -15.63 -25.78 9.60
N GLN A 77 -15.50 -24.45 9.41
CA GLN A 77 -15.48 -23.82 8.07
C GLN A 77 -14.24 -24.17 7.26
N SER A 78 -13.19 -24.71 7.91
CA SER A 78 -12.04 -25.28 7.21
C SER A 78 -12.35 -26.59 6.48
N MET A 79 -13.47 -27.24 6.82
CA MET A 79 -13.93 -28.50 6.22
C MET A 79 -15.45 -28.47 6.00
N PRO A 80 -15.99 -27.47 5.27
CA PRO A 80 -17.42 -27.14 5.31
C PRO A 80 -18.31 -28.27 4.78
N GLN A 81 -17.79 -29.10 3.87
CA GLN A 81 -18.53 -30.20 3.26
C GLN A 81 -18.41 -31.53 4.03
N LEU A 82 -17.34 -31.72 4.80
CA LEU A 82 -16.97 -33.01 5.37
C LEU A 82 -17.06 -33.07 6.90
N PHE A 83 -16.91 -31.94 7.60
CA PHE A 83 -16.81 -31.92 9.06
C PHE A 83 -17.97 -32.67 9.73
N ASP A 84 -19.20 -32.28 9.42
CA ASP A 84 -20.38 -32.87 10.05
C ASP A 84 -20.55 -34.37 9.70
N GLN A 85 -20.16 -34.76 8.48
CA GLN A 85 -20.19 -36.16 8.06
C GLN A 85 -19.18 -36.99 8.87
N LEU A 86 -17.95 -36.51 8.99
CA LEU A 86 -16.87 -37.18 9.73
C LEU A 86 -17.22 -37.31 11.22
N VAL A 87 -17.77 -36.26 11.84
CA VAL A 87 -18.24 -36.29 13.23
C VAL A 87 -19.36 -37.33 13.42
N ARG A 88 -20.34 -37.36 12.51
CA ARG A 88 -21.42 -38.37 12.55
C ARG A 88 -20.87 -39.79 12.43
N ASP A 89 -19.97 -40.03 11.50
CA ASP A 89 -19.40 -41.36 11.26
C ASP A 89 -18.53 -41.84 12.42
N CYS A 90 -17.75 -40.95 13.06
CA CYS A 90 -17.02 -41.27 14.29
C CYS A 90 -17.97 -41.74 15.40
N ARG A 91 -19.09 -41.02 15.62
CA ARG A 91 -20.09 -41.38 16.63
C ARG A 91 -20.77 -42.72 16.33
N VAL A 92 -21.17 -42.96 15.09
CA VAL A 92 -21.83 -44.23 14.69
C VAL A 92 -20.89 -45.41 14.79
N ARG A 93 -19.62 -45.24 14.43
CA ARG A 93 -18.61 -46.31 14.39
C ARG A 93 -17.84 -46.47 15.71
N GLY A 94 -18.15 -45.66 16.72
CA GLY A 94 -17.49 -45.67 18.02
C GLY A 94 -16.00 -45.31 17.95
N ILE A 95 -15.60 -44.45 17.00
CA ILE A 95 -14.21 -44.00 16.87
C ILE A 95 -14.00 -42.78 17.80
N PRO A 96 -13.00 -42.82 18.70
CA PRO A 96 -12.59 -41.66 19.48
C PRO A 96 -12.24 -40.47 18.58
N LEU A 97 -12.85 -39.32 18.83
CA LEU A 97 -12.69 -38.09 18.08
C LEU A 97 -12.27 -36.96 19.04
N ILE A 98 -11.17 -36.30 18.70
CA ILE A 98 -10.64 -35.12 19.38
C ILE A 98 -10.55 -34.00 18.36
N ALA A 99 -11.40 -32.99 18.48
CA ALA A 99 -11.46 -31.84 17.58
C ALA A 99 -11.05 -30.57 18.34
N LEU A 100 -10.01 -29.90 17.85
CA LEU A 100 -9.31 -28.83 18.53
C LEU A 100 -9.08 -27.63 17.60
N PRO A 101 -9.12 -26.41 18.14
CA PRO A 101 -8.77 -25.22 17.38
C PRO A 101 -7.27 -25.19 17.04
N GLY A 102 -6.94 -24.49 15.95
CA GLY A 102 -5.55 -24.23 15.55
C GLY A 102 -4.83 -23.18 16.42
N HIS A 103 -5.56 -22.41 17.24
CA HIS A 103 -5.05 -21.35 18.12
C HIS A 103 -5.36 -21.62 19.60
N GLN A 104 -4.92 -20.73 20.51
CA GLN A 104 -5.08 -20.90 21.96
C GLN A 104 -6.53 -20.81 22.45
N GLU A 105 -7.38 -20.02 21.79
CA GLU A 105 -8.79 -19.87 22.18
C GLU A 105 -9.60 -21.12 21.83
N TRP A 106 -10.51 -21.52 22.72
CA TRP A 106 -11.40 -22.65 22.51
C TRP A 106 -12.48 -22.34 21.47
N ASP A 107 -12.71 -23.28 20.55
CA ASP A 107 -13.82 -23.24 19.61
C ASP A 107 -14.94 -24.16 20.12
N GLU A 108 -16.12 -23.59 20.37
CA GLU A 108 -17.26 -24.31 20.95
C GLU A 108 -17.77 -25.44 20.04
N ASP A 109 -17.81 -25.22 18.72
CA ASP A 109 -18.27 -26.22 17.74
C ASP A 109 -17.31 -27.43 17.69
N LEU A 110 -16.00 -27.17 17.74
CA LEU A 110 -15.00 -28.24 17.75
C LEU A 110 -15.01 -29.03 19.06
N VAL A 111 -15.00 -28.34 20.21
CA VAL A 111 -14.94 -29.00 21.52
C VAL A 111 -16.20 -29.84 21.78
N THR A 112 -17.39 -29.34 21.41
CA THR A 112 -18.65 -30.09 21.55
C THR A 112 -18.75 -31.31 20.61
N SER A 113 -17.91 -31.36 19.58
CA SER A 113 -17.84 -32.50 18.66
C SER A 113 -17.00 -33.66 19.19
N CYS A 114 -16.16 -33.44 20.20
CA CYS A 114 -15.30 -34.47 20.81
C CYS A 114 -16.11 -35.63 21.42
N THR A 115 -15.58 -36.86 21.33
CA THR A 115 -16.22 -38.08 21.87
C THR A 115 -15.45 -38.72 23.03
N VAL A 116 -14.42 -38.04 23.53
CA VAL A 116 -13.52 -38.50 24.60
C VAL A 116 -13.65 -37.62 25.86
N PRO A 117 -13.16 -38.06 27.03
CA PRO A 117 -13.13 -37.24 28.25
C PRO A 117 -12.38 -35.91 28.06
N VAL A 118 -12.87 -34.84 28.70
CA VAL A 118 -12.29 -33.49 28.62
C VAL A 118 -10.80 -33.46 28.98
N ALA A 119 -10.37 -34.23 29.99
CA ALA A 119 -8.96 -34.29 30.38
C ALA A 119 -8.03 -34.82 29.27
N GLU A 120 -8.53 -35.71 28.41
CA GLU A 120 -7.80 -36.22 27.25
C GLU A 120 -7.73 -35.15 26.15
N VAL A 121 -8.83 -34.42 25.93
CA VAL A 121 -8.87 -33.26 25.01
C VAL A 121 -7.86 -32.20 25.43
N GLU A 122 -7.83 -31.82 26.72
CA GLU A 122 -6.87 -30.87 27.26
C GLU A 122 -5.41 -31.34 27.13
N THR A 123 -5.15 -32.63 27.32
CA THR A 123 -3.81 -33.21 27.19
C THR A 123 -3.32 -33.17 25.75
N VAL A 124 -4.16 -33.58 24.79
CA VAL A 124 -3.83 -33.52 23.36
C VAL A 124 -3.66 -32.08 22.90
N PHE A 125 -4.53 -31.18 23.36
CA PHE A 125 -4.40 -29.75 23.10
C PHE A 125 -3.08 -29.19 23.63
N ALA A 126 -2.68 -29.56 24.85
CA ALA A 126 -1.41 -29.12 25.43
C ALA A 126 -0.18 -29.58 24.62
N TYR A 127 -0.14 -30.82 24.13
CA TYR A 127 0.95 -31.27 23.25
C TYR A 127 0.99 -30.49 21.93
N LEU A 128 -0.15 -30.32 21.27
CA LEU A 128 -0.24 -29.63 19.98
C LEU A 128 0.06 -28.14 20.10
N MET A 129 -0.37 -27.50 21.18
CA MET A 129 -0.11 -26.07 21.43
C MET A 129 1.34 -25.78 21.79
N ARG A 130 1.98 -26.63 22.60
CA ARG A 130 3.43 -26.50 22.88
C ARG A 130 4.26 -26.86 21.63
N GLY A 131 3.77 -27.87 20.90
CA GLY A 131 4.28 -28.41 19.65
C GLY A 131 5.71 -28.93 19.75
N GLY A 132 6.34 -29.19 18.61
CA GLY A 132 7.73 -29.67 18.51
C GLY A 132 7.84 -31.19 18.57
N VAL A 133 8.98 -31.71 18.10
CA VAL A 133 9.18 -33.15 17.85
C VAL A 133 8.90 -34.00 19.09
N GLN A 134 9.51 -33.67 20.24
CA GLN A 134 9.34 -34.43 21.48
C GLN A 134 7.88 -34.43 21.99
N ASN A 135 7.15 -33.32 21.86
CA ASN A 135 5.75 -33.27 22.28
C ASN A 135 4.85 -34.06 21.33
N LEU A 136 5.11 -34.02 20.02
CA LEU A 136 4.37 -34.86 19.07
C LEU A 136 4.71 -36.35 19.25
N GLU A 137 5.95 -36.68 19.63
CA GLU A 137 6.31 -38.05 19.97
C GLU A 137 5.46 -38.58 21.14
N ASN A 138 5.43 -37.81 22.23
CA ASN A 138 4.65 -38.16 23.41
C ASN A 138 3.14 -38.11 23.18
N LEU A 139 2.66 -37.21 22.32
CA LEU A 139 1.26 -37.21 21.87
C LEU A 139 0.92 -38.53 21.19
N PHE A 140 1.75 -38.97 20.25
CA PHE A 140 1.51 -40.19 19.51
C PHE A 140 1.61 -41.44 20.41
N PHE A 141 2.56 -41.50 21.33
CA PHE A 141 2.58 -42.54 22.36
C PHE A 141 1.33 -42.51 23.26
N PHE A 142 0.88 -41.32 23.69
CA PHE A 142 -0.35 -41.15 24.46
C PHE A 142 -1.58 -41.68 23.70
N LEU A 143 -1.74 -41.30 22.43
CA LEU A 143 -2.84 -41.74 21.58
C LEU A 143 -2.81 -43.25 21.34
N SER A 144 -1.63 -43.80 21.09
CA SER A 144 -1.42 -45.22 20.85
C SER A 144 -1.74 -46.06 22.09
N ASP A 145 -1.20 -45.67 23.24
CA ASP A 145 -1.42 -46.40 24.50
C ASP A 145 -2.89 -46.34 24.93
N THR A 146 -3.54 -45.18 24.73
CA THR A 146 -4.92 -44.96 25.16
C THR A 146 -5.94 -45.65 24.25
N TYR A 147 -5.76 -45.57 22.92
CA TYR A 147 -6.80 -46.00 21.97
C TYR A 147 -6.42 -47.20 21.10
N LEU A 148 -5.13 -47.51 20.93
CA LEU A 148 -4.65 -48.62 20.09
C LEU A 148 -4.15 -49.84 20.91
N GLY A 149 -4.09 -49.72 22.24
CA GLY A 149 -3.76 -50.80 23.15
C GLY A 149 -2.27 -51.15 23.19
N THR A 150 -1.40 -50.15 22.99
CA THR A 150 0.06 -50.28 23.14
C THR A 150 0.54 -49.91 24.55
N GLU A 151 1.83 -50.11 24.83
CA GLU A 151 2.45 -49.81 26.12
C GLU A 151 3.82 -49.13 25.94
N TYR A 152 3.90 -48.11 25.08
CA TYR A 152 5.16 -47.38 24.85
C TYR A 152 5.54 -46.46 26.01
N GLY A 153 4.54 -45.92 26.72
CA GLY A 153 4.71 -44.89 27.73
C GLY A 153 4.86 -43.50 27.11
N HIS A 154 4.31 -42.49 27.78
CA HIS A 154 4.37 -41.09 27.36
C HIS A 154 4.69 -40.18 28.55
N GLU A 155 5.43 -39.12 28.30
CA GLU A 155 5.77 -38.06 29.26
C GLU A 155 4.88 -36.84 29.07
N ALA A 156 4.60 -36.09 30.13
CA ALA A 156 3.79 -34.87 30.05
C ALA A 156 4.37 -33.82 29.09
N PRO A 157 3.54 -32.96 28.46
CA PRO A 157 3.99 -31.96 27.50
C PRO A 157 5.10 -31.05 28.06
N THR A 158 6.25 -30.98 27.39
CA THR A 158 7.40 -30.16 27.79
C THR A 158 7.33 -28.75 27.20
N HIS A 159 7.83 -27.77 27.95
CA HIS A 159 7.96 -26.40 27.44
C HIS A 159 9.05 -26.36 26.39
N ILE A 160 8.78 -25.64 25.30
CA ILE A 160 9.73 -25.39 24.22
C ILE A 160 9.86 -23.88 24.11
N PRO A 161 11.09 -23.32 24.03
CA PRO A 161 11.31 -21.88 23.97
C PRO A 161 10.44 -21.19 22.93
N TRP A 162 9.83 -20.07 23.29
CA TRP A 162 9.03 -19.26 22.36
C TRP A 162 9.88 -18.50 21.34
N GLU A 163 11.14 -18.30 21.68
CA GLU A 163 12.11 -17.59 20.89
C GLU A 163 13.52 -18.07 21.22
N GLY A 164 14.45 -17.85 20.29
CA GLY A 164 15.85 -18.21 20.52
C GLY A 164 16.70 -18.18 19.27
N LEU A 165 17.99 -18.44 19.48
CA LEU A 165 18.98 -18.57 18.43
C LEU A 165 18.83 -19.90 17.68
N TYR A 166 18.97 -19.84 16.36
CA TYR A 166 19.14 -21.00 15.51
C TYR A 166 20.33 -20.81 14.58
N HIS A 167 21.11 -21.87 14.36
CA HIS A 167 22.05 -21.95 13.26
C HIS A 167 22.30 -23.43 12.93
N PRO A 168 22.35 -23.85 11.65
CA PRO A 168 22.50 -25.27 11.28
C PRO A 168 23.75 -25.93 11.88
N ASP A 169 24.88 -25.20 11.90
CA ASP A 169 26.15 -25.68 12.47
C ASP A 169 26.40 -25.35 13.96
N VAL A 170 25.38 -24.97 14.73
CA VAL A 170 25.52 -24.63 16.16
C VAL A 170 24.64 -25.53 17.02
N ALA A 171 25.16 -25.92 18.19
CA ALA A 171 24.39 -26.68 19.16
C ALA A 171 23.16 -25.88 19.62
N GLN A 172 22.01 -26.56 19.68
CA GLN A 172 20.79 -25.98 20.25
C GLN A 172 21.01 -25.57 21.71
N GLY A 173 20.39 -24.45 22.11
CA GLY A 173 20.54 -23.90 23.46
C GLY A 173 21.80 -23.04 23.67
N THR A 174 22.52 -22.70 22.59
CA THR A 174 23.60 -21.70 22.67
C THR A 174 23.01 -20.30 22.92
N GLU A 175 23.56 -19.58 23.90
CA GLU A 175 23.14 -18.21 24.23
C GLU A 175 23.58 -17.22 23.15
N VAL A 176 22.77 -16.18 22.91
CA VAL A 176 22.99 -15.19 21.84
C VAL A 176 24.32 -14.45 21.99
N ASP A 177 24.64 -13.99 23.20
CA ASP A 177 25.88 -13.24 23.44
C ASP A 177 27.14 -14.12 23.29
N ASP A 178 27.04 -15.40 23.64
CA ASP A 178 28.11 -16.38 23.41
C ASP A 178 28.31 -16.61 21.92
N TYR A 179 27.21 -16.79 21.17
CA TYR A 179 27.25 -16.96 19.72
C TYR A 179 27.87 -15.74 19.02
N ILE A 180 27.44 -14.52 19.36
CA ILE A 180 27.99 -13.28 18.79
C ILE A 180 29.49 -13.20 19.08
N ARG A 181 29.91 -13.40 20.33
CA ARG A 181 31.33 -13.33 20.71
C ARG A 181 32.19 -14.32 19.94
N ASP A 182 31.69 -15.55 19.73
CA ASP A 182 32.48 -16.63 19.17
C ASP A 182 32.49 -16.64 17.62
N ARG A 183 31.44 -16.12 16.98
CA ARG A 183 31.28 -16.15 15.51
C ARG A 183 31.44 -14.81 14.80
N PHE A 184 31.09 -13.68 15.43
CA PHE A 184 31.06 -12.40 14.72
C PHE A 184 32.47 -11.86 14.48
N GLN A 185 32.72 -11.41 13.26
CA GLN A 185 33.96 -10.75 12.87
C GLN A 185 33.79 -9.24 12.87
N ALA A 186 34.73 -8.51 13.46
CA ALA A 186 34.70 -7.05 13.51
C ALA A 186 34.72 -6.43 12.10
N GLY A 187 33.93 -5.37 11.90
CA GLY A 187 33.85 -4.64 10.63
C GLY A 187 33.08 -5.35 9.51
N LYS A 188 32.47 -6.51 9.78
CA LYS A 188 31.57 -7.18 8.83
C LYS A 188 30.11 -6.73 9.05
N PRO A 189 29.28 -6.67 8.00
CA PRO A 189 27.83 -6.46 8.11
C PRO A 189 27.20 -7.43 9.10
N ARG A 190 26.40 -6.93 10.06
CA ARG A 190 25.66 -7.74 11.03
C ARG A 190 24.20 -7.81 10.63
N ILE A 191 23.69 -8.99 10.29
CA ILE A 191 22.35 -9.18 9.74
C ILE A 191 21.56 -10.11 10.65
N ALA A 192 20.46 -9.61 11.23
CA ALA A 192 19.50 -10.49 11.89
C ALA A 192 18.62 -11.20 10.86
N LEU A 193 18.32 -12.48 11.08
CA LEU A 193 17.34 -13.22 10.29
C LEU A 193 16.22 -13.70 11.23
N LEU A 194 15.06 -13.05 11.16
CA LEU A 194 13.89 -13.38 11.96
C LEU A 194 12.95 -14.30 11.19
N PHE A 195 12.54 -15.40 11.81
CA PHE A 195 11.62 -16.36 11.20
C PHE A 195 10.70 -17.02 12.23
N TYR A 196 9.61 -17.64 11.76
CA TYR A 196 8.65 -18.25 12.67
C TYR A 196 9.22 -19.46 13.41
N ARG A 197 8.97 -19.51 14.72
CA ARG A 197 9.18 -20.68 15.59
C ARG A 197 8.59 -21.96 14.98
N ALA A 198 7.45 -21.87 14.31
CA ALA A 198 6.80 -23.01 13.64
C ALA A 198 7.71 -23.68 12.59
N HIS A 199 8.55 -22.92 11.86
CA HIS A 199 9.50 -23.49 10.91
C HIS A 199 10.64 -24.22 11.63
N TRP A 200 11.16 -23.66 12.72
CA TRP A 200 12.16 -24.31 13.56
C TRP A 200 11.65 -25.63 14.16
N MET A 201 10.44 -25.62 14.73
CA MET A 201 9.84 -26.81 15.34
C MET A 201 9.58 -27.94 14.33
N SER A 202 9.11 -27.58 13.13
CA SER A 202 8.82 -28.55 12.06
C SER A 202 10.05 -29.01 11.30
N GLY A 203 11.19 -28.33 11.44
CA GLY A 203 12.36 -28.57 10.60
C GLY A 203 12.18 -28.11 9.15
N ASN A 204 11.17 -27.26 8.88
CA ASN A 204 10.99 -26.62 7.58
C ASN A 204 11.98 -25.46 7.40
N LEU A 205 13.27 -25.81 7.43
CA LEU A 205 14.39 -24.86 7.60
C LEU A 205 15.24 -24.70 6.34
N LEU A 206 14.95 -25.44 5.26
CA LEU A 206 15.73 -25.39 4.01
C LEU A 206 15.96 -23.96 3.50
N THR A 207 14.92 -23.13 3.56
CA THR A 207 15.00 -21.72 3.14
C THR A 207 15.84 -20.88 4.09
N ILE A 208 15.70 -21.10 5.39
CA ILE A 208 16.45 -20.40 6.44
C ILE A 208 17.94 -20.75 6.33
N ASP A 209 18.27 -22.05 6.20
CA ASP A 209 19.63 -22.54 6.05
C ASP A 209 20.29 -21.99 4.77
N SER A 210 19.56 -21.98 3.66
CA SER A 210 20.04 -21.42 2.39
C SER A 210 20.41 -19.94 2.53
N LEU A 211 19.56 -19.16 3.20
CA LEU A 211 19.80 -17.73 3.41
C LEU A 211 20.95 -17.48 4.38
N ILE A 212 21.05 -18.22 5.48
CA ILE A 212 22.18 -18.14 6.43
C ILE A 212 23.50 -18.37 5.68
N HIS A 213 23.62 -19.51 5.00
CA HIS A 213 24.85 -19.86 4.30
C HIS A 213 25.17 -18.85 3.18
N ARG A 214 24.16 -18.32 2.48
CA ARG A 214 24.40 -17.34 1.42
C ARG A 214 24.93 -16.01 1.97
N LEU A 215 24.39 -15.53 3.09
CA LEU A 215 24.85 -14.32 3.78
C LEU A 215 26.29 -14.50 4.31
N GLU A 216 26.58 -15.62 4.96
CA GLU A 216 27.92 -15.95 5.45
C GLU A 216 28.94 -16.08 4.32
N ALA A 217 28.55 -16.70 3.19
CA ALA A 217 29.39 -16.82 2.00
C ALA A 217 29.73 -15.46 1.37
N GLN A 218 28.86 -14.45 1.55
CA GLN A 218 29.13 -13.06 1.16
C GLN A 218 29.86 -12.25 2.25
N GLY A 219 30.19 -12.90 3.37
CA GLY A 219 31.03 -12.34 4.43
C GLY A 219 30.27 -11.51 5.47
N ALA A 220 28.96 -11.70 5.63
CA ALA A 220 28.17 -11.11 6.70
C ALA A 220 28.23 -11.96 7.99
N ASN A 221 28.11 -11.31 9.14
CA ASN A 221 27.79 -11.94 10.41
C ASN A 221 26.27 -12.11 10.48
N VAL A 222 25.78 -13.33 10.65
CA VAL A 222 24.33 -13.60 10.66
C VAL A 222 23.87 -13.92 12.08
N LEU A 223 22.77 -13.33 12.54
CA LEU A 223 22.09 -13.66 13.80
C LEU A 223 20.70 -14.23 13.50
N PRO A 224 20.56 -15.56 13.32
CA PRO A 224 19.27 -16.16 12.99
C PRO A 224 18.47 -16.43 14.27
N LEU A 225 17.31 -15.79 14.39
CA LEU A 225 16.43 -15.86 15.55
C LEU A 225 15.06 -16.39 15.13
N PHE A 226 14.59 -17.42 15.80
CA PHE A 226 13.19 -17.82 15.69
C PHE A 226 12.38 -17.10 16.76
N SER A 227 11.14 -16.73 16.42
CA SER A 227 10.17 -16.21 17.38
C SER A 227 8.76 -16.69 17.05
N TYR A 228 7.92 -16.84 18.08
CA TYR A 228 6.51 -17.15 17.92
C TYR A 228 5.74 -15.99 17.29
N SER A 229 5.97 -14.78 17.81
CA SER A 229 5.33 -13.55 17.37
C SER A 229 6.25 -12.37 17.65
N LEU A 230 6.25 -11.40 16.75
CA LEU A 230 6.90 -10.11 16.96
C LEU A 230 6.00 -9.11 17.70
N LYS A 231 4.72 -9.45 17.92
CA LYS A 231 3.72 -8.58 18.56
C LYS A 231 3.43 -8.97 20.01
N HIS A 232 3.31 -10.26 20.30
CA HIS A 232 2.90 -10.77 21.61
C HIS A 232 3.98 -11.67 22.21
N ASN A 233 4.25 -11.45 23.50
CA ASN A 233 4.99 -12.41 24.31
C ASN A 233 3.99 -13.38 24.98
N PRO A 234 4.04 -14.69 24.67
CA PRO A 234 3.15 -15.67 25.28
C PRO A 234 3.46 -15.99 26.75
N GLU A 235 4.60 -15.52 27.30
CA GLU A 235 4.95 -15.76 28.72
C GLU A 235 4.39 -14.69 29.67
N GLU A 236 4.22 -13.44 29.23
CA GLU A 236 3.70 -12.34 30.06
C GLU A 236 2.95 -11.30 29.22
N ASP A 237 1.68 -11.04 29.56
CA ASP A 237 0.88 -9.98 28.95
C ASP A 237 1.52 -8.59 29.21
N GLY A 238 1.82 -7.86 28.14
CA GLY A 238 2.27 -6.45 28.20
C GLY A 238 3.79 -6.23 28.27
N GLN A 239 4.63 -7.27 28.24
CA GLN A 239 6.09 -7.12 28.08
C GLN A 239 6.55 -7.36 26.63
N GLY A 240 7.55 -6.60 26.18
CA GLY A 240 8.20 -6.82 24.89
C GLY A 240 8.89 -8.18 24.82
N ASN A 241 8.79 -8.85 23.68
CA ASN A 241 9.42 -10.15 23.42
C ASN A 241 10.98 -10.02 23.43
N ARG A 242 11.71 -11.04 23.92
CA ARG A 242 13.17 -10.96 24.16
C ARG A 242 13.98 -10.80 22.88
N THR A 243 13.44 -11.20 21.74
CA THR A 243 14.02 -10.93 20.41
C THR A 243 14.34 -9.46 20.28
N PHE A 244 13.43 -8.58 20.69
CA PHE A 244 13.62 -7.13 20.64
C PHE A 244 14.40 -6.60 21.84
N THR A 245 14.02 -6.98 23.05
CA THR A 245 14.57 -6.36 24.27
C THR A 245 15.96 -6.85 24.67
N GLU A 246 16.38 -8.05 24.23
CA GLU A 246 17.64 -8.68 24.64
C GLU A 246 18.54 -9.12 23.47
N TYR A 247 17.95 -9.63 22.38
CA TYR A 247 18.73 -10.25 21.29
C TYR A 247 19.15 -9.27 20.20
N LEU A 248 18.31 -8.29 19.86
CA LEU A 248 18.59 -7.33 18.80
C LEU A 248 19.28 -6.04 19.29
N ALA A 249 19.12 -5.70 20.57
CA ALA A 249 19.77 -4.55 21.20
C ALA A 249 20.42 -4.94 22.53
N ASP A 250 21.36 -4.12 22.99
CA ASP A 250 21.88 -4.23 24.36
C ASP A 250 20.96 -3.51 25.38
N PRO A 251 21.22 -3.63 26.70
CA PRO A 251 20.39 -2.96 27.72
C PRO A 251 20.34 -1.43 27.62
N ASP A 252 21.31 -0.81 26.93
CA ASP A 252 21.34 0.63 26.68
C ASP A 252 20.55 1.02 25.41
N GLY A 253 20.01 0.03 24.69
CA GLY A 253 19.22 0.19 23.48
C GLY A 253 20.06 0.30 22.20
N VAL A 254 21.36 0.00 22.25
CA VAL A 254 22.24 0.05 21.08
C VAL A 254 22.03 -1.22 20.24
N PRO A 255 21.78 -1.09 18.92
CA PRO A 255 21.53 -2.25 18.07
C PRO A 255 22.77 -3.15 17.91
N LYS A 256 22.59 -4.45 18.14
CA LYS A 256 23.59 -5.50 17.91
C LYS A 256 23.73 -5.86 16.43
N VAL A 257 22.86 -5.35 15.56
CA VAL A 257 22.82 -5.61 14.11
C VAL A 257 22.74 -4.32 13.29
N ASP A 258 23.07 -4.40 12.00
CA ASP A 258 23.06 -3.28 11.05
C ASP A 258 21.86 -3.35 10.07
N CYS A 259 21.27 -4.53 9.90
CA CYS A 259 20.07 -4.77 9.08
C CYS A 259 19.29 -5.96 9.63
N ILE A 260 17.97 -5.95 9.49
CA ILE A 260 17.09 -7.07 9.83
C ILE A 260 16.46 -7.61 8.56
N ILE A 261 16.56 -8.92 8.35
CA ILE A 261 15.71 -9.65 7.42
C ILE A 261 14.63 -10.32 8.27
N THR A 262 13.37 -10.16 7.91
CA THR A 262 12.27 -10.92 8.51
C THR A 262 11.52 -11.70 7.43
N THR A 263 11.28 -12.98 7.70
CA THR A 263 10.40 -13.83 6.89
C THR A 263 9.03 -14.03 7.54
N MET A 264 8.77 -13.34 8.66
CA MET A 264 7.50 -13.41 9.36
C MET A 264 6.49 -12.48 8.67
N GLY A 265 5.29 -12.98 8.41
CA GLY A 265 4.19 -12.18 7.87
C GLY A 265 3.48 -11.37 8.95
N MET A 266 2.53 -10.53 8.53
CA MET A 266 1.73 -9.60 9.34
C MET A 266 2.52 -8.40 9.88
N SER A 267 1.79 -7.38 10.31
CA SER A 267 2.33 -6.22 11.02
C SER A 267 2.73 -6.59 12.47
N MET A 268 3.82 -6.00 12.97
CA MET A 268 4.25 -6.06 14.37
C MET A 268 3.48 -5.04 15.22
N SER A 269 2.99 -3.98 14.58
CA SER A 269 2.29 -2.87 15.22
C SER A 269 0.80 -3.20 15.42
N GLU A 270 0.19 -2.57 16.41
CA GLU A 270 -1.28 -2.51 16.50
C GLU A 270 -1.80 -1.57 15.40
N LEU A 271 -2.99 -1.85 14.88
CA LEU A 271 -3.60 -1.03 13.85
C LEU A 271 -4.87 -0.43 14.43
N SER A 272 -4.90 0.89 14.64
CA SER A 272 -6.12 1.59 15.05
C SER A 272 -7.09 1.69 13.87
N THR A 273 -8.38 1.51 14.14
CA THR A 273 -9.44 1.54 13.10
C THR A 273 -10.38 2.76 13.20
N GLU A 274 -10.13 3.67 14.14
CA GLU A 274 -10.81 4.97 14.21
C GLU A 274 -10.16 5.96 13.24
N GLY A 275 -10.82 6.24 12.11
CA GLY A 275 -10.27 7.09 11.03
C GLY A 275 -9.35 6.32 10.07
N PRO A 276 -8.32 6.97 9.48
CA PRO A 276 -7.29 6.28 8.68
C PRO A 276 -6.62 5.20 9.53
N THR A 277 -6.34 4.03 8.96
CA THR A 277 -5.65 2.96 9.69
C THR A 277 -4.23 3.40 10.05
N ILE A 278 -3.93 3.53 11.34
CA ILE A 278 -2.62 4.00 11.82
C ILE A 278 -1.91 2.90 12.63
N ALA A 279 -0.61 2.73 12.36
CA ALA A 279 0.26 1.90 13.17
C ALA A 279 0.44 2.53 14.55
N ALA A 280 0.15 1.77 15.60
CA ALA A 280 0.15 2.22 16.99
C ALA A 280 0.76 1.15 17.91
N GLY A 281 0.89 1.52 19.18
CA GLY A 281 1.44 0.68 20.23
C GLY A 281 2.96 0.83 20.40
N TRP A 282 3.48 0.20 21.46
CA TRP A 282 4.88 0.31 21.89
C TRP A 282 5.89 -0.13 20.81
N THR A 283 5.47 -0.99 19.88
CA THR A 283 6.33 -1.49 18.79
C THR A 283 6.79 -0.36 17.87
N VAL A 284 5.95 0.64 17.61
CA VAL A 284 6.31 1.78 16.74
C VAL A 284 7.50 2.54 17.35
N ASP A 285 7.40 2.89 18.64
CA ASP A 285 8.46 3.55 19.38
C ASP A 285 9.73 2.69 19.46
N TYR A 286 9.55 1.38 19.63
CA TYR A 286 10.68 0.45 19.69
C TYR A 286 11.44 0.38 18.36
N LEU A 287 10.75 0.25 17.22
CA LEU A 287 11.41 0.17 15.91
C LEU A 287 12.14 1.46 15.57
N ASP A 288 11.55 2.62 15.90
CA ASP A 288 12.20 3.92 15.73
C ASP A 288 13.47 4.03 16.59
N ARG A 289 13.43 3.55 17.85
CA ARG A 289 14.59 3.52 18.75
C ARG A 289 15.66 2.52 18.34
N LEU A 290 15.27 1.34 17.85
CA LEU A 290 16.21 0.33 17.34
C LEU A 290 16.97 0.88 16.13
N ASP A 291 16.29 1.69 15.32
CA ASP A 291 16.88 2.50 14.25
C ASP A 291 17.54 1.66 13.14
N VAL A 292 17.14 0.41 12.92
CA VAL A 292 17.73 -0.52 11.95
C VAL A 292 16.79 -0.76 10.76
N PRO A 293 17.27 -0.77 9.50
CA PRO A 293 16.44 -1.11 8.35
C PRO A 293 15.94 -2.55 8.40
N ILE A 294 14.69 -2.75 8.00
CA ILE A 294 13.99 -4.04 8.06
C ILE A 294 13.54 -4.43 6.66
N ILE A 295 14.01 -5.57 6.17
CA ILE A 295 13.71 -6.07 4.82
C ILE A 295 12.82 -7.31 4.96
N GLN A 296 11.69 -7.30 4.24
CA GLN A 296 10.76 -8.42 4.20
C GLN A 296 11.21 -9.44 3.15
N GLY A 297 11.66 -10.61 3.60
CA GLY A 297 11.85 -11.79 2.75
C GLY A 297 10.55 -12.58 2.68
N ILE A 298 10.07 -12.90 1.47
CA ILE A 298 8.73 -13.49 1.32
C ILE A 298 8.83 -15.02 1.20
N ILE A 299 8.19 -15.74 2.11
CA ILE A 299 7.95 -17.19 2.00
C ILE A 299 6.56 -17.34 1.37
N SER A 300 6.50 -17.66 0.07
CA SER A 300 5.25 -17.77 -0.68
C SER A 300 4.43 -18.97 -0.23
N THR A 301 3.12 -18.79 -0.03
CA THR A 301 2.20 -19.89 0.26
C THR A 301 1.78 -20.67 -0.99
N GLY A 302 2.01 -20.11 -2.18
CA GLY A 302 1.80 -20.77 -3.48
C GLY A 302 3.00 -21.56 -3.99
N THR A 303 2.81 -22.27 -5.11
CA THR A 303 3.87 -23.01 -5.78
C THR A 303 4.79 -22.10 -6.59
N GLU A 304 5.96 -22.62 -6.97
CA GLU A 304 6.88 -21.87 -7.82
C GLU A 304 6.31 -21.71 -9.23
N GLU A 305 5.66 -22.75 -9.75
CA GLU A 305 5.03 -22.79 -11.06
C GLU A 305 3.94 -21.71 -11.18
N ASP A 306 3.02 -21.64 -10.20
CA ASP A 306 1.97 -20.62 -10.18
C ASP A 306 2.56 -19.20 -10.19
N TRP A 307 3.61 -19.00 -9.39
CA TRP A 307 4.30 -17.71 -9.35
C TRP A 307 4.99 -17.40 -10.68
N GLN A 308 5.64 -18.36 -11.33
CA GLN A 308 6.33 -18.16 -12.61
C GLN A 308 5.35 -17.77 -13.72
N GLU A 309 4.22 -18.46 -13.83
CA GLU A 309 3.19 -18.24 -14.86
C GLU A 309 2.36 -16.97 -14.62
N SER A 310 2.18 -16.58 -13.36
CA SER A 310 1.40 -15.39 -12.99
C SER A 310 2.06 -14.08 -13.40
N SER A 311 1.32 -13.23 -14.12
CA SER A 311 1.70 -11.84 -14.39
C SER A 311 1.52 -10.93 -13.16
N LEU A 312 0.67 -11.30 -12.21
CA LEU A 312 0.55 -10.62 -10.92
C LEU A 312 1.74 -10.93 -10.01
N GLY A 313 2.23 -12.18 -10.05
CA GLY A 313 3.27 -12.70 -9.18
C GLY A 313 2.70 -13.36 -7.92
N LEU A 314 2.68 -12.65 -6.79
CA LEU A 314 2.17 -13.21 -5.52
C LEU A 314 0.64 -13.35 -5.51
N GLY A 315 0.15 -14.37 -4.80
CA GLY A 315 -1.28 -14.55 -4.55
C GLY A 315 -1.85 -13.50 -3.58
N PRO A 316 -3.19 -13.38 -3.47
CA PRO A 316 -3.84 -12.39 -2.60
C PRO A 316 -3.49 -12.51 -1.12
N ILE A 317 -3.32 -13.74 -0.61
CA ILE A 317 -2.97 -13.99 0.81
C ILE A 317 -1.56 -13.47 1.09
N ASP A 318 -0.59 -13.85 0.27
CA ASP A 318 0.80 -13.41 0.41
C ASP A 318 0.94 -11.89 0.24
N THR A 319 0.18 -11.30 -0.68
CA THR A 319 0.15 -9.84 -0.87
C THR A 319 -0.39 -9.12 0.37
N ALA A 320 -1.42 -9.65 1.02
CA ALA A 320 -1.90 -9.06 2.27
C ALA A 320 -0.91 -9.26 3.43
N MET A 321 -0.46 -10.50 3.66
CA MET A 321 0.30 -10.89 4.84
C MET A 321 1.79 -10.53 4.77
N SER A 322 2.39 -10.60 3.58
CA SER A 322 3.83 -10.44 3.39
C SER A 322 4.20 -9.15 2.66
N VAL A 323 3.22 -8.30 2.32
CA VAL A 323 3.45 -7.00 1.70
C VAL A 323 2.66 -5.90 2.39
N ALA A 324 1.34 -5.85 2.21
CA ALA A 324 0.53 -4.72 2.64
C ALA A 324 0.60 -4.47 4.15
N LEU A 325 0.46 -5.51 4.98
CA LEU A 325 0.56 -5.38 6.43
C LEU A 325 2.01 -5.05 6.91
N PRO A 326 3.06 -5.72 6.40
CA PRO A 326 4.45 -5.31 6.62
C PRO A 326 4.80 -3.86 6.29
N GLU A 327 4.13 -3.23 5.31
CA GLU A 327 4.35 -1.80 5.00
C GLU A 327 4.06 -0.90 6.21
N PHE A 328 3.09 -1.26 7.07
CA PHE A 328 2.74 -0.49 8.29
C PHE A 328 3.88 -0.41 9.30
N ASP A 329 4.77 -1.40 9.31
CA ASP A 329 5.98 -1.41 10.16
C ASP A 329 7.17 -0.71 9.49
N GLY A 330 7.00 -0.09 8.32
CA GLY A 330 8.08 0.54 7.57
C GLY A 330 9.04 -0.45 6.91
N ARG A 331 8.67 -1.73 6.76
CA ARG A 331 9.52 -2.75 6.13
C ARG A 331 9.73 -2.45 4.65
N ILE A 332 10.93 -2.72 4.18
CA ILE A 332 11.32 -2.68 2.77
C ILE A 332 10.87 -3.99 2.14
N ILE A 333 9.94 -3.92 1.20
CA ILE A 333 9.40 -5.10 0.52
C ILE A 333 10.40 -5.60 -0.52
N SER A 334 10.75 -6.90 -0.47
CA SER A 334 11.67 -7.53 -1.43
C SER A 334 10.97 -8.57 -2.33
N VAL A 335 11.51 -9.79 -2.44
CA VAL A 335 11.08 -10.84 -3.37
C VAL A 335 10.68 -12.12 -2.64
N PRO A 336 9.86 -13.00 -3.25
CA PRO A 336 9.68 -14.37 -2.77
C PRO A 336 10.99 -15.15 -2.88
N ILE A 337 11.45 -15.69 -1.75
CA ILE A 337 12.70 -16.47 -1.66
C ILE A 337 12.46 -17.98 -1.62
N SER A 338 11.23 -18.41 -1.37
CA SER A 338 10.85 -19.82 -1.34
C SER A 338 9.40 -20.02 -1.69
N PHE A 339 9.09 -21.22 -2.19
CA PHE A 339 7.76 -21.61 -2.62
C PHE A 339 7.35 -22.92 -1.97
N LYS A 340 6.05 -23.13 -1.87
CA LYS A 340 5.47 -24.36 -1.35
C LYS A 340 5.62 -25.46 -2.39
N GLN A 341 6.21 -26.58 -2.00
CA GLN A 341 6.39 -27.74 -2.86
C GLN A 341 5.97 -29.02 -2.13
N GLU A 342 5.24 -29.88 -2.84
CA GLU A 342 4.98 -31.23 -2.37
C GLU A 342 6.25 -32.07 -2.52
N THR A 343 6.83 -32.48 -1.40
CA THR A 343 7.91 -33.45 -1.40
C THR A 343 7.33 -34.84 -1.24
N GLY A 344 7.34 -35.64 -2.31
CA GLY A 344 6.90 -37.03 -2.25
C GLY A 344 7.77 -37.88 -1.32
N GLN A 345 7.23 -39.00 -0.82
CA GLN A 345 8.03 -40.01 -0.13
C GLN A 345 9.00 -40.68 -1.11
N ASN A 346 10.20 -40.12 -1.28
CA ASN A 346 11.30 -40.80 -1.95
C ASN A 346 12.63 -40.34 -1.35
N GLY A 347 12.90 -40.79 -0.12
CA GLY A 347 14.11 -40.39 0.60
C GLY A 347 14.46 -41.19 1.85
N ALA A 348 13.94 -42.40 2.03
CA ALA A 348 14.52 -43.36 2.97
C ALA A 348 14.57 -44.73 2.31
N SER A 349 15.72 -45.06 1.73
CA SER A 349 16.09 -46.45 1.50
C SER A 349 15.95 -47.22 2.84
N SER A 350 15.14 -48.28 2.81
CA SER A 350 14.88 -49.27 3.87
C SER A 350 14.10 -48.82 5.11
N GLY A 351 12.76 -48.92 5.04
CA GLY A 351 11.83 -48.91 6.18
C GLY A 351 10.41 -48.56 5.71
N ALA A 352 9.39 -49.28 6.17
CA ALA A 352 8.00 -48.89 5.90
C ALA A 352 7.74 -47.53 6.57
N ALA A 353 7.38 -46.50 5.79
CA ALA A 353 7.10 -45.18 6.34
C ALA A 353 5.96 -45.26 7.37
N LYS A 354 6.17 -44.70 8.57
CA LYS A 354 5.20 -44.72 9.67
C LYS A 354 4.08 -43.68 9.51
N LEU A 355 4.26 -42.74 8.59
CA LEU A 355 3.29 -41.72 8.20
C LEU A 355 2.94 -41.91 6.73
N SER A 356 1.65 -41.80 6.37
CA SER A 356 1.22 -41.55 4.99
C SER A 356 0.46 -40.22 4.94
N GLY A 357 0.91 -39.32 4.07
CA GLY A 357 0.32 -38.00 3.89
C GLY A 357 1.15 -37.17 2.90
N ARG A 358 0.55 -36.12 2.35
CA ARG A 358 1.24 -35.18 1.46
C ARG A 358 2.09 -34.24 2.30
N LEU A 359 3.42 -34.28 2.12
CA LEU A 359 4.35 -33.42 2.83
C LEU A 359 4.62 -32.16 2.01
N GLN A 360 4.29 -31.00 2.58
CA GLN A 360 4.50 -29.71 1.96
C GLN A 360 5.67 -29.01 2.65
N ARG A 361 6.68 -28.58 1.88
CA ARG A 361 7.86 -27.85 2.40
C ARG A 361 8.03 -26.53 1.67
N TYR A 362 8.72 -25.58 2.31
CA TYR A 362 9.18 -24.37 1.65
C TYR A 362 10.56 -24.60 1.07
N VAL A 363 10.63 -24.69 -0.25
CA VAL A 363 11.88 -24.94 -0.98
C VAL A 363 12.44 -23.60 -1.44
N PRO A 364 13.72 -23.29 -1.13
CA PRO A 364 14.33 -22.03 -1.52
C PRO A 364 14.57 -21.98 -3.03
N ARG A 365 14.39 -20.79 -3.60
CA ARG A 365 14.82 -20.48 -4.97
C ARG A 365 16.15 -19.73 -4.91
N GLU A 366 17.23 -20.35 -5.39
CA GLU A 366 18.61 -19.90 -5.14
C GLU A 366 18.91 -18.47 -5.58
N ASP A 367 18.44 -18.05 -6.75
CA ASP A 367 18.68 -16.70 -7.28
C ASP A 367 17.94 -15.63 -6.47
N ARG A 368 16.77 -15.96 -5.92
CA ARG A 368 15.99 -15.07 -5.03
C ARG A 368 16.64 -14.92 -3.66
N VAL A 369 17.16 -16.02 -3.10
CA VAL A 369 17.94 -16.01 -1.85
C VAL A 369 19.20 -15.17 -2.02
N ASP A 370 19.92 -15.32 -3.15
CA ASP A 370 21.06 -14.48 -3.49
C ASP A 370 20.71 -12.99 -3.55
N TYR A 371 19.62 -12.66 -4.23
CA TYR A 371 19.14 -11.28 -4.36
C TYR A 371 18.91 -10.63 -2.99
N LEU A 372 18.14 -11.30 -2.13
CA LEU A 372 17.84 -10.79 -0.79
C LEU A 372 19.11 -10.64 0.05
N ALA A 373 20.03 -11.60 -0.02
CA ALA A 373 21.30 -11.53 0.69
C ALA A 373 22.14 -10.32 0.25
N ARG A 374 22.26 -10.10 -1.07
CA ARG A 374 23.00 -8.94 -1.62
C ARG A 374 22.38 -7.61 -1.22
N LEU A 375 21.05 -7.49 -1.34
CA LEU A 375 20.31 -6.29 -0.95
C LEU A 375 20.51 -5.97 0.54
N SER A 376 20.40 -6.98 1.41
CA SER A 376 20.56 -6.80 2.87
C SER A 376 21.97 -6.38 3.26
N ILE A 377 22.98 -6.94 2.59
CA ILE A 377 24.39 -6.54 2.77
C ILE A 377 24.63 -5.11 2.30
N LYS A 378 24.00 -4.68 1.19
CA LYS A 378 24.08 -3.29 0.71
C LYS A 378 23.49 -2.31 1.73
N TRP A 379 22.33 -2.62 2.30
CA TRP A 379 21.73 -1.84 3.37
C TRP A 379 22.60 -1.76 4.62
N ALA A 380 23.12 -2.89 5.11
CA ALA A 380 24.02 -2.91 6.25
C ALA A 380 25.31 -2.11 5.99
N ASN A 381 25.85 -2.14 4.76
CA ASN A 381 27.04 -1.38 4.41
C ASN A 381 26.81 0.14 4.38
N LEU A 382 25.57 0.63 4.17
CA LEU A 382 25.28 2.07 4.32
C LEU A 382 25.55 2.57 5.73
N ARG A 383 25.35 1.72 6.75
CA ARG A 383 25.68 2.04 8.14
C ARG A 383 27.18 2.03 8.40
N LEU A 384 27.89 1.06 7.82
CA LEU A 384 29.30 0.81 8.10
C LEU A 384 30.25 1.74 7.36
N LYS A 385 29.84 2.24 6.19
CA LYS A 385 30.67 3.09 5.34
C LYS A 385 30.59 4.54 5.80
N GLU A 386 31.75 5.21 5.88
CA GLU A 386 31.81 6.64 6.20
C GLU A 386 31.14 7.48 5.10
N ASN A 387 30.44 8.55 5.49
CA ASN A 387 29.70 9.42 4.55
C ASN A 387 30.59 9.99 3.44
N SER A 388 31.86 10.30 3.75
CA SER A 388 32.82 10.80 2.76
C SER A 388 33.14 9.79 1.65
N GLU A 389 32.92 8.50 1.90
CA GLU A 389 33.21 7.40 0.95
C GLU A 389 31.96 6.90 0.20
N LYS A 390 30.76 7.25 0.69
CA LYS A 390 29.49 6.84 0.08
C LYS A 390 29.30 7.49 -1.28
N ARG A 391 28.91 6.68 -2.27
CA ARG A 391 28.60 7.08 -3.64
C ARG A 391 27.10 7.06 -3.86
N ILE A 392 26.51 8.21 -4.12
CA ILE A 392 25.05 8.37 -4.22
C ILE A 392 24.68 8.80 -5.64
N ALA A 393 23.71 8.12 -6.25
CA ALA A 393 23.15 8.51 -7.54
C ALA A 393 21.78 9.16 -7.34
N ILE A 394 21.60 10.39 -7.81
CA ILE A 394 20.33 11.13 -7.77
C ILE A 394 19.77 11.17 -9.19
N ILE A 395 18.61 10.59 -9.42
CA ILE A 395 18.02 10.43 -10.75
C ILE A 395 16.76 11.30 -10.84
N LEU A 396 16.75 12.17 -11.85
CA LEU A 396 15.62 13.05 -12.15
C LEU A 396 14.73 12.42 -13.21
N SER A 397 13.43 12.46 -12.97
CA SER A 397 12.41 12.08 -13.95
C SER A 397 12.47 13.03 -15.17
N ASN A 398 12.26 12.50 -16.38
CA ASN A 398 12.26 13.29 -17.61
C ASN A 398 11.16 12.79 -18.56
N TYR A 399 9.90 13.06 -18.16
CA TYR A 399 8.71 12.63 -18.88
C TYR A 399 7.75 13.79 -19.19
N PRO A 400 7.31 13.95 -20.45
CA PRO A 400 7.93 13.43 -21.68
C PRO A 400 9.37 13.93 -21.85
N THR A 401 10.21 13.23 -22.62
CA THR A 401 11.65 13.54 -22.79
C THR A 401 11.90 14.85 -23.53
N LYS A 402 11.72 15.96 -22.83
CA LYS A 402 11.91 17.33 -23.31
C LYS A 402 12.74 18.09 -22.29
N ASP A 403 13.61 18.96 -22.76
CA ASP A 403 14.48 19.74 -21.85
C ASP A 403 13.64 20.58 -20.87
N ALA A 404 12.49 21.12 -21.31
CA ALA A 404 11.52 21.83 -20.48
C ALA A 404 10.79 20.97 -19.44
N ARG A 405 11.04 19.66 -19.39
CA ARG A 405 10.41 18.67 -18.49
C ARG A 405 11.44 17.92 -17.64
N ILE A 406 12.69 18.37 -17.61
CA ILE A 406 13.71 17.80 -16.71
C ILE A 406 13.28 18.01 -15.27
N GLY A 407 13.25 16.92 -14.49
CA GLY A 407 12.81 16.95 -13.10
C GLY A 407 11.30 17.12 -12.95
N ASN A 408 10.50 16.87 -13.99
CA ASN A 408 9.04 16.98 -13.92
C ASN A 408 8.50 16.07 -12.80
N ALA A 409 7.97 16.69 -11.75
CA ALA A 409 7.42 16.03 -10.59
C ALA A 409 6.12 16.72 -10.17
N VAL A 410 5.13 15.92 -9.77
CA VAL A 410 3.84 16.48 -9.34
C VAL A 410 4.01 17.24 -8.03
N GLY A 411 3.84 18.57 -8.10
CA GLY A 411 3.82 19.43 -6.91
C GLY A 411 5.17 19.61 -6.23
N LEU A 412 6.28 19.33 -6.91
CA LEU A 412 7.62 19.48 -6.34
C LEU A 412 8.51 20.30 -7.28
N ASP A 413 9.22 21.28 -6.74
CA ASP A 413 10.35 21.91 -7.40
C ASP A 413 11.56 20.99 -7.25
N THR A 414 11.67 20.05 -8.19
CA THR A 414 12.72 19.02 -8.18
C THR A 414 14.12 19.63 -8.22
N PRO A 415 14.46 20.58 -9.13
CA PRO A 415 15.80 21.16 -9.15
C PRO A 415 16.19 21.87 -7.85
N ALA A 416 15.31 22.70 -7.28
CA ALA A 416 15.58 23.39 -6.01
C ALA A 416 15.73 22.39 -4.85
N SER A 417 14.85 21.39 -4.80
CA SER A 417 14.90 20.31 -3.80
C SER A 417 16.22 19.53 -3.85
N VAL A 418 16.70 19.21 -5.05
CA VAL A 418 17.99 18.50 -5.23
C VAL A 418 19.15 19.36 -4.73
N VAL A 419 19.17 20.66 -5.02
CA VAL A 419 20.22 21.56 -4.51
C VAL A 419 20.21 21.61 -2.97
N ARG A 420 19.04 21.63 -2.32
CA ARG A 420 18.95 21.53 -0.85
C ARG A 420 19.48 20.19 -0.32
N VAL A 421 19.11 19.09 -0.96
CA VAL A 421 19.62 17.75 -0.61
C VAL A 421 21.15 17.70 -0.74
N LEU A 422 21.74 18.23 -1.81
CA LEU A 422 23.21 18.27 -1.98
C LEU A 422 23.90 19.07 -0.86
N ASN A 423 23.33 20.22 -0.47
CA ASN A 423 23.86 21.03 0.63
C ASN A 423 23.74 20.33 1.99
N ALA A 424 22.63 19.63 2.22
CA ALA A 424 22.43 18.83 3.42
C ALA A 424 23.40 17.63 3.48
N MET A 425 23.59 16.92 2.36
CA MET A 425 24.58 15.85 2.23
C MET A 425 26.00 16.36 2.50
N LYS A 426 26.39 17.50 1.91
CA LYS A 426 27.70 18.10 2.18
C LYS A 426 27.89 18.43 3.67
N SER A 427 26.86 18.93 4.33
CA SER A 427 26.86 19.23 5.76
C SER A 427 26.95 17.97 6.62
N ALA A 428 26.36 16.87 6.16
CA ALA A 428 26.43 15.54 6.78
C ALA A 428 27.75 14.78 6.48
N GLY A 429 28.72 15.42 5.80
CA GLY A 429 30.06 14.87 5.57
C GLY A 429 30.23 14.07 4.27
N TYR A 430 29.23 14.06 3.38
CA TYR A 430 29.37 13.44 2.06
C TYR A 430 30.36 14.21 1.18
N HIS A 431 31.11 13.48 0.35
CA HIS A 431 32.03 14.10 -0.61
C HIS A 431 31.28 14.62 -1.84
N VAL A 432 30.75 15.84 -1.72
CA VAL A 432 30.07 16.58 -2.80
C VAL A 432 30.88 17.81 -3.17
N THR A 433 31.18 17.95 -4.45
CA THR A 433 31.98 19.04 -5.03
C THR A 433 31.14 19.82 -6.04
N ASP A 434 31.48 21.09 -6.29
CA ASP A 434 30.88 21.92 -7.35
C ASP A 434 29.32 21.91 -7.37
N ILE A 435 28.71 22.06 -6.19
CA ILE A 435 27.24 22.11 -6.04
C ILE A 435 26.72 23.35 -6.80
N PRO A 436 25.70 23.20 -7.68
CA PRO A 436 25.07 24.33 -8.35
C PRO A 436 24.49 25.34 -7.35
N GLU A 437 24.56 26.64 -7.68
CA GLU A 437 24.03 27.74 -6.87
C GLU A 437 22.49 27.74 -6.84
N SER A 438 21.83 27.23 -7.89
CA SER A 438 20.38 27.18 -8.00
C SER A 438 19.87 25.96 -8.80
N GLY A 439 18.56 25.72 -8.72
CA GLY A 439 17.88 24.72 -9.54
C GLY A 439 18.04 24.99 -11.05
N ASP A 440 17.97 26.25 -11.47
CA ASP A 440 18.18 26.65 -12.87
C ASP A 440 19.58 26.29 -13.36
N GLU A 441 20.61 26.58 -12.55
CA GLU A 441 21.99 26.23 -12.90
C GLU A 441 22.16 24.72 -13.01
N LEU A 442 21.55 23.94 -12.11
CA LEU A 442 21.56 22.48 -12.18
C LEU A 442 20.99 21.98 -13.52
N VAL A 443 19.83 22.49 -13.94
CA VAL A 443 19.18 22.09 -15.20
C VAL A 443 20.04 22.50 -16.41
N HIS A 444 20.56 23.73 -16.44
CA HIS A 444 21.42 24.20 -17.52
C HIS A 444 22.70 23.36 -17.66
N ARG A 445 23.38 23.05 -16.54
CA ARG A 445 24.59 22.20 -16.55
C ARG A 445 24.32 20.80 -17.12
N ILE A 446 23.13 20.24 -16.86
CA ILE A 446 22.73 18.94 -17.43
C ILE A 446 22.53 19.06 -18.96
N ILE A 447 21.79 20.08 -19.42
CA ILE A 447 21.52 20.31 -20.84
C ILE A 447 22.81 20.59 -21.62
N GLU A 448 23.71 21.40 -21.08
CA GLU A 448 25.01 21.73 -21.70
C GLU A 448 25.89 20.50 -21.92
N ARG A 449 25.81 19.50 -21.04
CA ARG A 449 26.56 18.24 -21.20
C ARG A 449 25.84 17.26 -22.10
N CYS A 450 24.70 16.73 -21.67
CA CYS A 450 23.94 15.72 -22.40
C CYS A 450 22.54 15.57 -21.76
N SER A 451 21.50 15.92 -22.51
CA SER A 451 20.10 15.65 -22.14
C SER A 451 19.51 14.46 -22.91
N ASN A 452 18.24 14.15 -22.65
CA ASN A 452 17.50 13.12 -23.39
C ASN A 452 16.68 13.68 -24.57
N ASP A 453 16.60 15.01 -24.76
CA ASP A 453 15.80 15.61 -25.82
C ASP A 453 16.50 15.53 -27.17
N ARG A 454 16.01 14.65 -28.06
CA ARG A 454 16.64 14.40 -29.35
C ARG A 454 16.56 15.58 -30.32
N ASP A 455 15.66 16.54 -30.09
CA ASP A 455 15.51 17.69 -30.97
C ASP A 455 16.61 18.74 -30.73
N SER A 456 17.11 18.84 -29.49
CA SER A 456 18.19 19.75 -29.08
C SER A 456 19.56 19.07 -28.98
N LEU A 457 19.60 17.74 -28.78
CA LEU A 457 20.83 16.99 -28.52
C LEU A 457 21.78 16.90 -29.72
N THR A 458 23.00 17.38 -29.54
CA THR A 458 24.09 17.33 -30.53
C THR A 458 25.04 16.15 -30.33
N GLU A 459 25.80 15.79 -31.37
CA GLU A 459 26.83 14.76 -31.28
C GLU A 459 27.99 15.15 -30.34
N GLU A 460 28.26 16.46 -30.20
CA GLU A 460 29.26 16.98 -29.25
C GLU A 460 28.78 16.80 -27.80
N GLN A 461 27.52 17.10 -27.50
CA GLN A 461 26.92 16.83 -26.18
C GLN A 461 26.96 15.34 -25.83
N LEU A 462 26.60 14.45 -26.77
CA LEU A 462 26.74 13.00 -26.53
C LEU A 462 28.17 12.57 -26.16
N LYS A 463 29.20 13.26 -26.68
CA LYS A 463 30.62 13.02 -26.33
C LYS A 463 30.99 13.59 -24.95
N MET A 464 30.30 14.63 -24.50
CA MET A 464 30.48 15.28 -23.19
C MET A 464 29.67 14.62 -22.06
N ALA A 465 28.84 13.62 -22.38
CA ALA A 465 28.13 12.80 -21.39
C ALA A 465 29.08 12.29 -20.29
N VAL A 466 28.58 12.19 -19.07
CA VAL A 466 29.42 11.91 -17.88
C VAL A 466 30.06 10.52 -17.91
N GLY A 467 29.42 9.59 -18.62
CA GLY A 467 29.87 8.22 -18.76
C GLY A 467 29.53 7.65 -20.12
N HIS A 468 30.29 6.63 -20.51
CA HIS A 468 30.05 5.89 -21.75
C HIS A 468 30.17 4.39 -21.49
N VAL A 469 29.17 3.62 -21.92
CA VAL A 469 29.21 2.15 -21.89
C VAL A 469 29.60 1.66 -23.27
N THR A 470 30.77 1.05 -23.38
CA THR A 470 31.26 0.53 -24.67
C THR A 470 30.41 -0.65 -25.15
N SER A 471 30.31 -0.87 -26.47
CA SER A 471 29.62 -2.06 -27.01
C SER A 471 30.12 -3.36 -26.39
N ARG A 472 31.43 -3.48 -26.13
CA ARG A 472 32.03 -4.67 -25.52
C ARG A 472 31.53 -4.86 -24.09
N GLN A 473 31.59 -3.81 -23.28
CA GLN A 473 31.14 -3.86 -21.89
C GLN A 473 29.65 -4.22 -21.79
N TYR A 474 28.81 -3.60 -22.63
CA TYR A 474 27.39 -3.93 -22.65
C TYR A 474 27.13 -5.37 -23.12
N ALA A 475 27.87 -5.85 -24.13
CA ALA A 475 27.75 -7.24 -24.58
C ALA A 475 28.12 -8.25 -23.50
N GLU A 476 29.14 -7.96 -22.68
CA GLU A 476 29.51 -8.78 -21.52
C GLU A 476 28.38 -8.84 -20.47
N TRP A 477 27.68 -7.72 -20.22
CA TRP A 477 26.51 -7.71 -19.34
C TRP A 477 25.31 -8.45 -19.95
N PHE A 478 25.03 -8.22 -21.24
CA PHE A 478 23.89 -8.78 -21.95
C PHE A 478 23.95 -10.32 -22.02
N GLN A 479 25.15 -10.91 -22.07
CA GLN A 479 25.32 -12.37 -22.00
C GLN A 479 24.82 -13.01 -20.71
N GLY A 480 24.73 -12.24 -19.63
CA GLY A 480 24.22 -12.71 -18.34
C GLY A 480 22.71 -12.49 -18.15
N PHE A 481 21.99 -11.97 -19.16
CA PHE A 481 20.55 -11.71 -19.03
C PHE A 481 19.75 -13.01 -19.20
N PRO A 482 18.60 -13.15 -18.53
CA PRO A 482 17.69 -14.26 -18.79
C PRO A 482 17.32 -14.34 -20.28
N ASN A 483 17.21 -15.55 -20.83
CA ASN A 483 16.97 -15.76 -22.27
C ASN A 483 15.73 -15.01 -22.78
N LYS A 484 14.63 -15.02 -22.00
CA LYS A 484 13.39 -14.31 -22.32
C LYS A 484 13.63 -12.80 -22.48
N VAL A 485 14.32 -12.19 -21.51
CA VAL A 485 14.68 -10.76 -21.53
C VAL A 485 15.56 -10.43 -22.73
N ALA A 486 16.60 -11.23 -22.98
CA ALA A 486 17.51 -10.99 -24.09
C ALA A 486 16.78 -11.05 -25.44
N GLN A 487 15.86 -12.01 -25.60
CA GLN A 487 15.04 -12.15 -26.80
C GLN A 487 14.11 -10.93 -26.97
N GLU A 488 13.32 -10.59 -25.95
CA GLU A 488 12.39 -9.45 -25.98
C GLU A 488 13.10 -8.13 -26.30
N MET A 489 14.24 -7.86 -25.67
CA MET A 489 15.03 -6.66 -25.95
C MET A 489 15.55 -6.64 -27.39
N THR A 490 16.00 -7.79 -27.90
CA THR A 490 16.52 -7.89 -29.27
C THR A 490 15.42 -7.73 -30.30
N GLU A 491 14.24 -8.29 -30.06
CA GLU A 491 13.06 -8.13 -30.90
C GLU A 491 12.56 -6.68 -30.94
N ALA A 492 12.53 -6.01 -29.77
CA ALA A 492 12.06 -4.63 -29.67
C ALA A 492 13.08 -3.59 -30.17
N TRP A 493 14.38 -3.78 -29.92
CA TRP A 493 15.41 -2.74 -30.07
C TRP A 493 16.64 -3.15 -30.90
N GLY A 494 16.63 -4.36 -31.48
CA GLY A 494 17.72 -4.89 -32.31
C GLY A 494 18.89 -5.45 -31.50
N GLU A 495 20.00 -5.73 -32.17
CA GLU A 495 21.17 -6.33 -31.51
C GLU A 495 21.85 -5.35 -30.51
N PRO A 496 22.38 -5.86 -29.38
CA PRO A 496 23.14 -5.05 -28.43
C PRO A 496 24.35 -4.36 -29.11
N PRO A 497 24.69 -3.11 -28.75
CA PRO A 497 24.11 -2.29 -27.68
C PRO A 497 22.91 -1.43 -28.12
N GLY A 498 22.30 -1.70 -29.28
CA GLY A 498 21.29 -0.84 -29.88
C GLY A 498 21.87 0.44 -30.51
N GLN A 499 20.99 1.42 -30.75
CA GLN A 499 21.30 2.68 -31.44
C GLN A 499 20.94 3.95 -30.65
N VAL A 500 20.23 3.80 -29.54
CA VAL A 500 19.74 4.92 -28.71
C VAL A 500 20.91 5.60 -27.98
N TYR A 501 21.02 6.92 -28.09
CA TYR A 501 22.08 7.76 -27.51
C TYR A 501 23.50 7.20 -27.71
N ARG A 502 23.74 6.64 -28.90
CA ARG A 502 25.02 6.01 -29.25
C ARG A 502 25.95 7.00 -29.93
N THR A 503 27.18 7.09 -29.45
CA THR A 503 28.27 7.88 -30.06
C THR A 503 29.59 7.12 -29.98
N ASN A 504 30.40 7.15 -31.04
CA ASN A 504 31.71 6.47 -31.11
C ASN A 504 31.68 4.98 -30.67
N GLY A 505 30.60 4.25 -30.95
CA GLY A 505 30.46 2.84 -30.54
C GLY A 505 30.19 2.62 -29.04
N SER A 506 29.76 3.65 -28.31
CA SER A 506 29.39 3.56 -26.90
C SER A 506 28.05 4.25 -26.63
N LEU A 507 27.34 3.81 -25.59
CA LEU A 507 26.09 4.40 -25.10
C LEU A 507 26.41 5.52 -24.11
N ALA A 508 25.93 6.74 -24.36
CA ALA A 508 26.19 7.91 -23.54
C ALA A 508 25.29 7.96 -22.28
N ILE A 509 25.84 8.31 -21.13
CA ILE A 509 25.12 8.43 -19.85
C ILE A 509 24.89 9.91 -19.54
N ALA A 510 23.63 10.34 -19.57
CA ALA A 510 23.23 11.73 -19.32
C ALA A 510 23.31 12.10 -17.83
N GLY A 511 23.94 13.24 -17.52
CA GLY A 511 24.05 13.75 -16.17
C GLY A 511 25.33 14.54 -15.89
N ILE A 512 25.56 14.84 -14.61
CA ILE A 512 26.72 15.55 -14.08
C ILE A 512 27.36 14.78 -12.92
N ASP A 513 28.68 14.92 -12.78
CA ASP A 513 29.47 14.34 -11.70
C ASP A 513 29.87 15.44 -10.72
N LEU A 514 29.55 15.23 -9.45
CA LEU A 514 29.82 16.12 -8.33
C LEU A 514 30.72 15.44 -7.27
N GLY A 515 31.60 14.52 -7.68
CA GLY A 515 32.56 13.83 -6.81
C GLY A 515 32.09 12.42 -6.49
N ASN A 516 31.59 12.18 -5.28
CA ASN A 516 30.93 10.91 -4.95
C ASN A 516 29.40 10.99 -5.16
N VAL A 517 28.90 12.06 -5.78
CA VAL A 517 27.48 12.20 -6.12
C VAL A 517 27.33 12.35 -7.63
N PHE A 518 26.51 11.48 -8.22
CA PHE A 518 26.12 11.56 -9.62
C PHE A 518 24.68 12.08 -9.70
N ILE A 519 24.42 13.10 -10.52
CA ILE A 519 23.06 13.54 -10.82
C ILE A 519 22.76 13.22 -12.28
N GLY A 520 21.75 12.40 -12.51
CA GLY A 520 21.45 11.86 -13.83
C GLY A 520 20.02 12.07 -14.27
N LEU A 521 19.79 11.96 -15.58
CA LEU A 521 18.44 12.00 -16.16
C LEU A 521 17.97 10.60 -16.49
N GLN A 522 16.82 10.20 -15.96
CA GLN A 522 16.24 8.91 -16.27
C GLN A 522 16.02 8.77 -17.79
N PRO A 523 16.55 7.72 -18.43
CA PRO A 523 16.36 7.51 -19.86
C PRO A 523 14.89 7.29 -20.24
N PRO A 524 14.48 7.62 -21.47
CA PRO A 524 13.17 7.25 -21.98
C PRO A 524 12.97 5.73 -21.98
N ARG A 525 11.75 5.30 -21.62
CA ARG A 525 11.33 3.89 -21.71
C ARG A 525 11.41 3.35 -23.14
N GLY A 526 11.03 4.17 -24.12
CA GLY A 526 11.08 3.84 -25.55
C GLY A 526 10.84 5.06 -26.44
N PHE A 527 10.81 4.83 -27.75
CA PHE A 527 10.66 5.85 -28.80
C PHE A 527 9.60 5.42 -29.82
N GLY A 528 8.84 6.37 -30.38
CA GLY A 528 7.80 6.13 -31.39
C GLY A 528 6.99 7.38 -31.71
N GLU A 529 5.98 7.27 -32.58
CA GLU A 529 5.12 8.40 -33.01
C GLU A 529 4.26 8.97 -31.86
N HIS A 530 3.99 8.17 -30.82
CA HIS A 530 3.27 8.58 -29.61
C HIS A 530 4.10 8.27 -28.36
N PRO A 531 5.08 9.12 -28.01
CA PRO A 531 5.96 8.90 -26.86
C PRO A 531 5.17 8.67 -25.57
N ILE A 532 4.08 9.41 -25.33
CA ILE A 532 3.22 9.27 -24.14
C ILE A 532 2.61 7.87 -24.03
N ALA A 533 2.10 7.30 -25.15
CA ALA A 533 1.49 5.97 -25.16
C ALA A 533 2.48 4.86 -24.79
N ILE A 534 3.78 5.08 -25.08
CA ILE A 534 4.86 4.14 -24.73
C ILE A 534 5.05 4.04 -23.21
N TYR A 535 4.87 5.12 -22.45
CA TYR A 535 5.02 5.10 -21.00
C TYR A 535 3.88 4.34 -20.31
N HIS A 536 2.72 4.25 -20.97
CA HIS A 536 1.56 3.49 -20.51
C HIS A 536 1.46 2.09 -21.18
N SER A 537 2.45 1.69 -21.97
CA SER A 537 2.48 0.36 -22.61
C SER A 537 3.11 -0.66 -21.65
N PRO A 538 2.31 -1.56 -21.04
CA PRO A 538 2.79 -2.46 -19.99
C PRO A 538 3.84 -3.45 -20.51
N ASP A 539 3.79 -3.79 -21.80
CA ASP A 539 4.56 -4.91 -22.38
C ASP A 539 5.79 -4.47 -23.17
N LEU A 540 6.01 -3.16 -23.37
CA LEU A 540 7.16 -2.68 -24.12
C LEU A 540 8.44 -2.81 -23.29
N ALA A 541 9.34 -3.69 -23.74
CA ALA A 541 10.68 -3.84 -23.19
C ALA A 541 11.44 -2.50 -23.21
N PRO A 542 12.23 -2.17 -22.18
CA PRO A 542 13.07 -0.98 -22.18
C PRO A 542 14.18 -1.08 -23.22
N THR A 543 14.69 0.07 -23.66
CA THR A 543 15.83 0.13 -24.59
C THR A 543 17.12 -0.43 -23.97
N HIS A 544 18.05 -0.88 -24.82
CA HIS A 544 19.41 -1.24 -24.36
C HIS A 544 20.08 -0.13 -23.56
N HIS A 545 19.88 1.13 -23.98
CA HIS A 545 20.40 2.31 -23.29
C HIS A 545 19.86 2.45 -21.87
N TYR A 546 18.55 2.25 -21.67
CA TYR A 546 17.93 2.29 -20.35
C TYR A 546 18.61 1.31 -19.38
N ILE A 547 18.79 0.05 -19.79
CA ILE A 547 19.46 -0.95 -18.94
C ILE A 547 20.94 -0.63 -18.76
N ALA A 548 21.64 -0.19 -19.81
CA ALA A 548 23.03 0.21 -19.72
C ALA A 548 23.25 1.37 -18.74
N TYR A 549 22.30 2.29 -18.66
CA TYR A 549 22.34 3.44 -17.77
C TYR A 549 22.32 3.01 -16.29
N TYR A 550 21.34 2.21 -15.88
CA TYR A 550 21.29 1.73 -14.49
C TYR A 550 22.45 0.76 -14.16
N ARG A 551 22.86 -0.08 -15.11
CA ARG A 551 24.06 -0.93 -14.95
C ARG A 551 25.33 -0.10 -14.81
N TRP A 552 25.48 1.01 -15.53
CA TRP A 552 26.60 1.92 -15.36
C TRP A 552 26.61 2.52 -13.95
N ILE A 553 25.46 2.96 -13.43
CA ILE A 553 25.35 3.50 -12.07
C ILE A 553 25.82 2.46 -11.03
N ARG A 554 25.37 1.21 -11.19
CA ARG A 554 25.69 0.12 -10.26
C ARG A 554 27.12 -0.42 -10.40
N ASP A 555 27.58 -0.67 -11.62
CA ASP A 555 28.82 -1.44 -11.85
C ASP A 555 30.04 -0.55 -12.11
N VAL A 556 29.84 0.65 -12.67
CA VAL A 556 30.91 1.59 -13.04
C VAL A 556 31.02 2.72 -12.02
N PHE A 557 29.93 3.47 -11.80
CA PHE A 557 29.89 4.49 -10.75
C PHE A 557 29.93 3.84 -9.36
N LYS A 558 29.38 2.63 -9.21
CA LYS A 558 29.35 1.85 -7.95
C LYS A 558 28.58 2.57 -6.86
N ALA A 559 27.35 2.99 -7.19
CA ALA A 559 26.44 3.56 -6.23
C ALA A 559 26.26 2.62 -5.01
N ASP A 560 26.37 3.20 -3.82
CA ASP A 560 25.98 2.56 -2.56
C ASP A 560 24.47 2.70 -2.34
N ALA A 561 23.86 3.79 -2.80
CA ALA A 561 22.41 3.99 -2.85
C ALA A 561 22.00 4.91 -4.02
N MET A 562 20.72 4.85 -4.38
CA MET A 562 20.10 5.69 -5.39
C MET A 562 18.94 6.49 -4.79
N ILE A 563 18.74 7.71 -5.27
CA ILE A 563 17.60 8.58 -4.95
C ILE A 563 16.87 8.87 -6.25
N HIS A 564 15.62 8.44 -6.40
CA HIS A 564 14.74 8.94 -7.45
C HIS A 564 13.98 10.14 -6.93
N VAL A 565 14.04 11.29 -7.60
CA VAL A 565 13.41 12.51 -7.08
C VAL A 565 12.14 12.83 -7.86
N GLY A 566 11.02 12.78 -7.14
CA GLY A 566 9.73 13.24 -7.61
C GLY A 566 8.94 12.22 -8.43
N LYS A 567 7.61 12.27 -8.25
CA LYS A 567 6.64 11.42 -8.94
C LYS A 567 6.42 11.88 -10.39
N HIS A 568 6.51 11.03 -11.42
CA HIS A 568 6.87 9.60 -11.41
C HIS A 568 8.10 9.33 -12.27
N GLY A 569 8.98 8.49 -11.74
CA GLY A 569 9.92 7.72 -12.51
C GLY A 569 9.22 6.62 -13.31
N THR A 570 9.99 5.92 -14.12
CA THR A 570 9.49 4.89 -15.05
C THR A 570 9.95 3.48 -14.71
N LEU A 571 10.89 3.35 -13.77
CA LEU A 571 11.57 2.11 -13.43
C LEU A 571 10.59 1.08 -12.85
N GLU A 572 9.76 1.52 -11.90
CA GLU A 572 8.73 0.75 -11.22
C GLU A 572 7.57 0.32 -12.15
N TRP A 573 7.48 0.93 -13.33
CA TRP A 573 6.45 0.63 -14.34
C TRP A 573 6.94 -0.29 -15.45
N LEU A 574 8.24 -0.61 -15.51
CA LEU A 574 8.79 -1.46 -16.57
C LEU A 574 8.12 -2.85 -16.59
N PRO A 575 8.16 -3.57 -17.72
CA PRO A 575 7.46 -4.85 -17.84
C PRO A 575 7.96 -5.88 -16.81
N GLY A 576 7.05 -6.74 -16.37
CA GLY A 576 7.32 -7.76 -15.36
C GLY A 576 6.12 -8.00 -14.46
N LYS A 577 6.34 -8.78 -13.41
CA LYS A 577 5.31 -9.14 -12.42
C LYS A 577 4.85 -7.90 -11.65
N GLY A 578 3.55 -7.83 -11.34
CA GLY A 578 2.95 -6.75 -10.54
C GLY A 578 3.56 -6.65 -9.14
N ILE A 579 3.85 -7.78 -8.50
CA ILE A 579 4.52 -7.87 -7.20
C ILE A 579 5.31 -9.16 -7.04
N GLY A 580 6.33 -9.18 -6.18
CA GLY A 580 7.17 -10.36 -5.96
C GLY A 580 7.97 -10.71 -7.21
N LEU A 581 8.87 -9.81 -7.58
CA LEU A 581 9.57 -9.83 -8.86
C LEU A 581 10.49 -11.04 -9.04
N SER A 582 10.66 -11.43 -10.31
CA SER A 582 11.64 -12.42 -10.76
C SER A 582 12.85 -11.74 -11.41
N GLU A 583 13.92 -12.50 -11.66
CA GLU A 583 15.13 -12.07 -12.39
C GLU A 583 14.83 -11.57 -13.81
N ALA A 584 13.69 -11.98 -14.37
CA ALA A 584 13.22 -11.59 -15.69
C ALA A 584 12.38 -10.29 -15.67
N CYS A 585 12.12 -9.71 -14.50
CA CYS A 585 11.42 -8.44 -14.38
C CYS A 585 12.40 -7.28 -14.63
N TYR A 586 12.07 -6.39 -15.56
CA TYR A 586 12.95 -5.28 -15.93
C TYR A 586 13.28 -4.29 -14.80
N PRO A 587 12.37 -3.99 -13.83
CA PRO A 587 12.73 -3.17 -12.68
C PRO A 587 13.92 -3.78 -11.89
N GLU A 588 13.91 -5.10 -11.66
CA GLU A 588 15.00 -5.82 -10.99
C GLU A 588 16.26 -5.88 -11.86
N LEU A 589 16.12 -6.13 -13.16
CA LEU A 589 17.24 -6.20 -14.09
C LEU A 589 18.06 -4.90 -14.12
N ALA A 590 17.36 -3.76 -14.04
CA ALA A 590 17.92 -2.42 -14.04
C ALA A 590 18.49 -2.05 -12.65
N LEU A 591 17.66 -2.09 -11.59
CA LEU A 591 18.03 -1.61 -10.26
C LEU A 591 18.91 -2.61 -9.48
N SER A 592 18.56 -3.90 -9.57
CA SER A 592 19.19 -4.98 -8.84
C SER A 592 19.20 -4.75 -7.32
N ASP A 593 20.34 -4.89 -6.65
CA ASP A 593 20.50 -4.83 -5.19
C ASP A 593 20.82 -3.43 -4.64
N VAL A 594 20.67 -2.37 -5.44
CA VAL A 594 20.98 -1.00 -4.99
C VAL A 594 19.81 -0.48 -4.13
N PRO A 595 20.06 -0.08 -2.86
CA PRO A 595 19.08 0.63 -2.04
C PRO A 595 18.51 1.84 -2.77
N LEU A 596 17.18 1.94 -2.84
CA LEU A 596 16.47 3.03 -3.51
C LEU A 596 15.69 3.85 -2.49
N PHE A 597 15.98 5.14 -2.43
CA PHE A 597 15.20 6.14 -1.72
C PHE A 597 14.37 6.96 -2.71
N TYR A 598 13.18 7.35 -2.30
CA TYR A 598 12.26 8.01 -3.22
C TYR A 598 11.45 9.10 -2.51
N PRO A 599 11.90 10.37 -2.59
CA PRO A 599 11.05 11.50 -2.27
C PRO A 599 9.75 11.48 -3.08
N PHE A 600 8.61 11.37 -2.40
CA PHE A 600 7.32 11.11 -3.03
C PHE A 600 6.18 11.91 -2.38
N ILE A 601 5.24 12.44 -3.15
CA ILE A 601 4.16 13.26 -2.59
C ILE A 601 3.21 12.43 -1.72
N ILE A 602 2.91 12.91 -0.50
CA ILE A 602 2.10 12.18 0.50
C ILE A 602 0.69 11.81 0.00
N ASN A 603 0.14 12.58 -0.95
CA ASN A 603 -1.21 12.38 -1.49
C ASN A 603 -1.31 11.44 -2.68
N ASN A 604 -0.23 10.72 -3.00
CA ASN A 604 -0.24 9.73 -4.08
C ASN A 604 0.21 8.33 -3.60
N PRO A 605 -0.56 7.72 -2.66
CA PRO A 605 -0.24 6.41 -2.10
C PRO A 605 -0.10 5.30 -3.15
N GLY A 606 -0.92 5.36 -4.22
CA GLY A 606 -0.96 4.31 -5.23
C GLY A 606 0.36 4.09 -5.95
N GLU A 607 0.87 5.15 -6.59
CA GLU A 607 2.14 5.03 -7.31
C GLU A 607 3.33 4.82 -6.36
N GLY A 608 3.28 5.38 -5.14
CA GLY A 608 4.29 5.09 -4.12
C GLY A 608 4.32 3.63 -3.71
N ALA A 609 3.15 2.98 -3.55
CA ALA A 609 3.06 1.56 -3.30
C ALA A 609 3.67 0.73 -4.45
N GLN A 610 3.46 1.14 -5.71
CA GLN A 610 4.09 0.49 -6.86
C GLN A 610 5.62 0.57 -6.78
N ALA A 611 6.18 1.73 -6.44
CA ALA A 611 7.62 1.89 -6.23
C ALA A 611 8.13 0.98 -5.09
N LYS A 612 7.45 0.95 -3.94
CA LYS A 612 7.81 0.06 -2.81
C LYS A 612 7.84 -1.41 -3.23
N ARG A 613 6.81 -1.86 -3.97
CA ARG A 613 6.57 -3.28 -4.30
C ARG A 613 7.35 -3.80 -5.49
N ARG A 614 7.77 -2.92 -6.41
CA ARG A 614 8.47 -3.29 -7.66
C ARG A 614 9.93 -2.84 -7.73
N THR A 615 10.39 -1.99 -6.80
CA THR A 615 11.77 -1.48 -6.78
C THR A 615 12.38 -1.44 -5.39
N HIS A 616 11.79 -2.14 -4.40
CA HIS A 616 12.21 -2.11 -2.99
C HIS A 616 12.47 -0.69 -2.47
N ALA A 617 11.69 0.27 -2.95
CA ALA A 617 11.88 1.68 -2.62
C ALA A 617 11.54 1.94 -1.16
N THR A 618 12.40 2.71 -0.49
CA THR A 618 12.08 3.38 0.77
C THR A 618 11.56 4.76 0.42
N ILE A 619 10.26 4.95 0.59
CA ILE A 619 9.63 6.26 0.36
C ILE A 619 10.10 7.22 1.46
N VAL A 620 10.31 8.47 1.09
CA VAL A 620 10.41 9.58 2.04
C VAL A 620 9.38 10.59 1.60
N ASP A 621 8.21 10.56 2.21
CA ASP A 621 7.10 11.35 1.72
C ASP A 621 7.34 12.84 1.91
N HIS A 622 6.76 13.66 1.04
CA HIS A 622 6.87 15.11 1.11
C HIS A 622 5.50 15.78 1.05
N LEU A 623 5.46 17.01 1.57
CA LEU A 623 4.27 17.83 1.62
C LEU A 623 3.75 18.16 0.23
N ILE A 624 2.44 18.41 0.15
CA ILE A 624 1.84 19.02 -1.03
C ILE A 624 2.31 20.47 -1.16
N PRO A 625 2.25 21.10 -2.35
CA PRO A 625 2.41 22.55 -2.46
C PRO A 625 1.46 23.30 -1.52
N ALA A 626 1.86 24.51 -1.14
CA ALA A 626 0.94 25.46 -0.54
C ALA A 626 -0.31 25.62 -1.43
N MET A 627 -1.46 25.80 -0.80
CA MET A 627 -2.75 25.91 -1.46
C MET A 627 -3.31 27.31 -1.24
N THR A 628 -4.08 27.81 -2.21
CA THR A 628 -4.81 29.08 -2.11
C THR A 628 -6.13 29.01 -2.87
N THR A 629 -7.04 29.94 -2.63
CA THR A 629 -8.20 30.19 -3.50
C THR A 629 -7.75 30.76 -4.84
N ALA A 630 -8.48 30.45 -5.91
CA ALA A 630 -8.13 30.94 -7.25
C ALA A 630 -8.32 32.46 -7.38
N ASP A 631 -9.25 33.01 -6.61
CA ASP A 631 -9.67 34.41 -6.63
C ASP A 631 -10.15 34.88 -8.02
N SER A 632 -10.62 36.13 -8.09
CA SER A 632 -11.11 36.74 -9.34
C SER A 632 -10.06 37.67 -9.94
N TYR A 633 -9.77 37.52 -11.23
CA TYR A 633 -8.77 38.34 -11.94
C TYR A 633 -9.16 38.67 -13.38
N GLY A 634 -8.50 39.67 -13.96
CA GLY A 634 -8.67 40.03 -15.38
C GLY A 634 -10.11 40.40 -15.73
N ASP A 635 -10.63 39.79 -16.79
CA ASP A 635 -12.00 40.05 -17.25
C ASP A 635 -13.08 39.46 -16.32
N ILE A 636 -12.78 38.40 -15.56
CA ILE A 636 -13.70 37.84 -14.54
C ILE A 636 -13.99 38.88 -13.45
N ALA A 637 -12.94 39.49 -12.87
CA ALA A 637 -13.11 40.55 -11.88
C ALA A 637 -13.84 41.79 -12.45
N ARG A 638 -13.72 42.04 -13.76
CA ARG A 638 -14.45 43.13 -14.43
C ARG A 638 -15.92 42.77 -14.65
N VAL A 639 -16.25 41.50 -14.90
CA VAL A 639 -17.64 41.02 -14.95
C VAL A 639 -18.29 41.22 -13.59
N GLU A 640 -17.63 40.80 -12.50
CA GLU A 640 -18.11 41.03 -11.13
C GLU A 640 -18.37 42.52 -10.85
N GLN A 641 -17.42 43.40 -11.19
CA GLN A 641 -17.61 44.85 -11.01
C GLN A 641 -18.83 45.40 -11.76
N LEU A 642 -19.10 44.90 -12.97
CA LEU A 642 -20.28 45.30 -13.74
C LEU A 642 -21.56 44.71 -13.16
N MET A 643 -21.51 43.48 -12.64
CA MET A 643 -22.62 42.87 -11.91
C MET A 643 -22.93 43.65 -10.62
N ASP A 644 -21.91 44.10 -9.89
CA ASP A 644 -22.03 44.98 -8.73
C ASP A 644 -22.74 46.29 -9.07
N GLU A 645 -22.30 46.94 -10.15
CA GLU A 645 -22.94 48.16 -10.64
C GLU A 645 -24.38 47.89 -11.07
N HIS A 646 -24.65 46.75 -11.71
CA HIS A 646 -25.98 46.31 -12.09
C HIS A 646 -26.92 46.17 -10.88
N TYR A 647 -26.50 45.46 -9.82
CA TYR A 647 -27.29 45.33 -8.58
C TYR A 647 -27.55 46.68 -7.90
N GLN A 648 -26.55 47.57 -7.84
CA GLN A 648 -26.74 48.91 -7.29
C GLN A 648 -27.74 49.73 -8.11
N CYS A 649 -27.64 49.66 -9.45
CA CYS A 649 -28.52 50.37 -10.36
C CYS A 649 -29.96 49.85 -10.34
N GLN A 650 -30.19 48.56 -10.03
CA GLN A 650 -31.55 48.00 -9.92
C GLN A 650 -32.42 48.77 -8.92
N THR A 651 -31.82 49.30 -7.85
CA THR A 651 -32.54 50.06 -6.82
C THR A 651 -32.42 51.59 -7.02
N LEU A 652 -31.27 52.07 -7.49
CA LEU A 652 -30.97 53.51 -7.55
C LEU A 652 -31.34 54.18 -8.88
N ASP A 653 -31.18 53.50 -10.02
CA ASP A 653 -31.42 54.07 -11.35
C ASP A 653 -31.74 52.97 -12.40
N PRO A 654 -32.95 52.37 -12.35
CA PRO A 654 -33.32 51.24 -13.22
C PRO A 654 -33.26 51.54 -14.71
N ALA A 655 -33.29 52.82 -15.09
CA ALA A 655 -33.22 53.24 -16.50
C ALA A 655 -31.87 52.90 -17.17
N LYS A 656 -30.84 52.59 -16.38
CA LYS A 656 -29.50 52.21 -16.86
C LYS A 656 -29.31 50.70 -17.02
N LEU A 657 -30.21 49.86 -16.52
CA LEU A 657 -30.03 48.40 -16.55
C LEU A 657 -29.77 47.86 -17.95
N PRO A 658 -30.53 48.20 -19.01
CA PRO A 658 -30.29 47.65 -20.35
C PRO A 658 -28.89 47.97 -20.91
N LEU A 659 -28.27 49.07 -20.46
CA LEU A 659 -26.90 49.42 -20.84
C LEU A 659 -25.88 48.53 -20.13
N LEU A 660 -26.09 48.29 -18.83
CA LEU A 660 -25.22 47.42 -18.02
C LEU A 660 -25.36 45.96 -18.44
N GLU A 661 -26.58 45.48 -18.69
CA GLU A 661 -26.85 44.13 -19.19
C GLU A 661 -26.10 43.87 -20.52
N ALA A 662 -26.15 44.82 -21.46
CA ALA A 662 -25.40 44.73 -22.71
C ALA A 662 -23.87 44.74 -22.50
N GLN A 663 -23.36 45.52 -21.54
CA GLN A 663 -21.93 45.54 -21.22
C GLN A 663 -21.46 44.24 -20.56
N ILE A 664 -22.26 43.70 -19.63
CA ILE A 664 -22.02 42.41 -18.98
C ILE A 664 -21.99 41.32 -20.05
N TRP A 665 -23.00 41.24 -20.93
CA TRP A 665 -23.05 40.22 -21.98
C TRP A 665 -21.88 40.27 -22.96
N GLU A 666 -21.47 41.47 -23.39
CA GLU A 666 -20.31 41.62 -24.27
C GLU A 666 -19.01 41.17 -23.57
N LEU A 667 -18.89 41.44 -22.27
CA LEU A 667 -17.72 41.02 -21.50
C LEU A 667 -17.72 39.50 -21.23
N VAL A 668 -18.88 38.91 -20.93
CA VAL A 668 -19.07 37.45 -20.80
C VAL A 668 -18.63 36.73 -22.06
N LYS A 669 -19.07 37.19 -23.25
CA LYS A 669 -18.62 36.63 -24.53
C LYS A 669 -17.13 36.84 -24.79
N ALA A 670 -16.60 38.02 -24.44
CA ALA A 670 -15.18 38.30 -24.63
C ALA A 670 -14.29 37.42 -23.73
N ALA A 671 -14.77 37.06 -22.54
CA ALA A 671 -14.13 36.16 -21.60
C ALA A 671 -14.41 34.67 -21.89
N GLU A 672 -15.19 34.35 -22.93
CA GLU A 672 -15.69 33.02 -23.29
C GLU A 672 -16.56 32.33 -22.22
N LEU A 673 -16.96 33.02 -21.14
CA LEU A 673 -17.80 32.50 -20.06
C LEU A 673 -19.17 31.99 -20.54
N ASN A 674 -19.66 32.54 -21.66
CA ASN A 674 -20.90 32.08 -22.28
C ASN A 674 -20.80 30.61 -22.73
N ARG A 675 -19.62 30.14 -23.11
CA ARG A 675 -19.37 28.75 -23.49
C ARG A 675 -19.34 27.83 -22.28
N ASP A 676 -18.72 28.27 -21.18
CA ASP A 676 -18.68 27.50 -19.93
C ASP A 676 -20.08 27.31 -19.34
N LEU A 677 -20.93 28.34 -19.43
CA LEU A 677 -22.33 28.29 -19.02
C LEU A 677 -23.26 27.60 -20.03
N GLY A 678 -22.80 27.32 -21.26
CA GLY A 678 -23.62 26.70 -22.30
C GLY A 678 -24.68 27.63 -22.90
N ILE A 679 -24.44 28.95 -22.89
CA ILE A 679 -25.37 29.99 -23.34
C ILE A 679 -24.82 30.63 -24.63
N ASP A 680 -25.50 30.38 -25.76
CA ASP A 680 -25.04 30.87 -27.07
C ASP A 680 -25.54 32.29 -27.41
N ASP A 681 -26.74 32.66 -26.92
CA ASP A 681 -27.43 33.90 -27.23
C ASP A 681 -27.70 34.75 -25.98
N LEU A 682 -27.99 36.04 -26.16
CA LEU A 682 -28.34 36.93 -25.05
C LEU A 682 -29.59 36.39 -24.31
N PRO A 683 -29.53 36.13 -22.99
CA PRO A 683 -30.67 35.58 -22.24
C PRO A 683 -31.91 36.49 -22.28
N GLU A 684 -33.09 35.88 -22.39
CA GLU A 684 -34.37 36.61 -22.32
C GLU A 684 -34.68 37.10 -20.89
N ASP A 685 -34.32 36.30 -19.87
CA ASP A 685 -34.33 36.69 -18.46
C ASP A 685 -32.89 36.96 -17.97
N PHE A 686 -32.51 38.24 -18.00
CA PHE A 686 -31.18 38.64 -17.55
C PHE A 686 -31.01 38.56 -16.03
N GLY A 687 -32.11 38.55 -15.26
CA GLY A 687 -32.07 38.44 -13.81
C GLY A 687 -31.67 37.03 -13.36
N GLU A 688 -32.28 36.01 -13.97
CA GLU A 688 -31.92 34.60 -13.75
C GLU A 688 -30.49 34.31 -14.22
N PHE A 689 -30.11 34.81 -15.40
CA PHE A 689 -28.74 34.70 -15.90
C PHE A 689 -27.70 35.32 -14.96
N ILE A 690 -28.02 36.46 -14.34
CA ILE A 690 -27.13 37.11 -13.37
C ILE A 690 -26.91 36.24 -12.13
N LEU A 691 -27.91 35.47 -11.68
CA LEU A 691 -27.74 34.54 -10.56
C LEU A 691 -26.90 33.32 -10.97
N GLU A 692 -27.11 32.79 -12.17
CA GLU A 692 -26.35 31.66 -12.70
C GLU A 692 -24.86 32.00 -12.84
N ILE A 693 -24.53 33.16 -13.43
CA ILE A 693 -23.15 33.61 -13.55
C ILE A 693 -22.53 33.96 -12.17
N ASP A 694 -23.30 34.53 -11.24
CA ASP A 694 -22.81 34.81 -9.87
C ASP A 694 -22.39 33.51 -9.16
N GLY A 695 -23.23 32.47 -9.23
CA GLY A 695 -22.90 31.14 -8.69
C GLY A 695 -21.65 30.54 -9.32
N TYR A 696 -21.55 30.57 -10.64
CA TYR A 696 -20.39 30.05 -11.37
C TYR A 696 -19.08 30.79 -11.02
N LEU A 697 -19.13 32.13 -10.93
CA LEU A 697 -17.98 32.94 -10.54
C LEU A 697 -17.56 32.68 -9.09
N CYS A 698 -18.53 32.51 -8.17
CA CYS A 698 -18.25 32.13 -6.79
C CYS A 698 -17.56 30.77 -6.69
N GLU A 699 -18.00 29.76 -7.44
CA GLU A 699 -17.36 28.44 -7.50
C GLU A 699 -15.91 28.53 -8.01
N LEU A 700 -15.69 29.28 -9.10
CA LEU A 700 -14.35 29.49 -9.64
C LEU A 700 -13.42 30.16 -8.63
N LYS A 701 -13.89 31.21 -7.96
CA LYS A 701 -13.12 31.97 -6.98
C LYS A 701 -12.74 31.12 -5.77
N ASP A 702 -13.68 30.34 -5.25
CA ASP A 702 -13.48 29.49 -4.07
C ASP A 702 -12.73 28.18 -4.39
N ALA A 703 -12.46 27.89 -5.67
CA ALA A 703 -11.70 26.71 -6.09
C ALA A 703 -10.28 26.72 -5.49
N GLN A 704 -9.85 25.57 -4.97
CA GLN A 704 -8.51 25.43 -4.41
C GLN A 704 -7.48 25.13 -5.51
N ILE A 705 -6.50 26.00 -5.63
CA ILE A 705 -5.36 25.86 -6.54
C ILE A 705 -4.05 25.80 -5.75
N LYS A 706 -2.97 25.41 -6.43
CA LYS A 706 -1.63 25.38 -5.84
C LYS A 706 -1.00 26.77 -5.96
N ASP A 707 -0.46 27.28 -4.86
CA ASP A 707 0.30 28.53 -4.81
C ASP A 707 1.81 28.25 -4.96
N GLY A 708 2.18 27.66 -6.11
CA GLY A 708 3.56 27.28 -6.41
C GLY A 708 3.85 25.78 -6.27
N LEU A 709 5.08 25.45 -5.90
CA LEU A 709 5.60 24.08 -5.78
C LEU A 709 6.24 23.86 -4.42
N HIS A 710 6.17 22.64 -3.91
CA HIS A 710 6.88 22.26 -2.68
C HIS A 710 8.39 22.18 -2.93
N ILE A 711 9.19 22.55 -1.94
CA ILE A 711 10.64 22.37 -1.92
C ILE A 711 10.98 21.44 -0.75
N LEU A 712 11.72 20.36 -0.98
CA LEU A 712 12.01 19.37 0.07
C LEU A 712 12.63 20.00 1.32
N GLY A 713 12.06 19.68 2.47
CA GLY A 713 12.51 20.14 3.78
C GLY A 713 12.27 21.63 4.03
N GLU A 714 11.36 22.27 3.29
CA GLU A 714 10.96 23.67 3.46
C GLU A 714 9.48 23.75 3.82
N ALA A 715 9.17 24.20 5.03
CA ALA A 715 7.79 24.45 5.43
C ALA A 715 7.27 25.72 4.75
N PRO A 716 5.97 25.80 4.38
CA PRO A 716 5.39 27.04 3.91
C PRO A 716 5.41 28.09 5.02
N GLU A 717 5.60 29.35 4.63
CA GLU A 717 5.66 30.51 5.54
C GLU A 717 4.57 31.53 5.20
N ASP A 718 4.27 32.44 6.13
CA ASP A 718 3.37 33.57 5.95
C ASP A 718 2.02 33.21 5.27
N GLU A 719 1.68 33.85 4.15
CA GLU A 719 0.43 33.65 3.43
C GLU A 719 0.29 32.24 2.83
N GLN A 720 1.40 31.58 2.46
CA GLN A 720 1.36 30.20 1.98
C GLN A 720 1.01 29.22 3.09
N LEU A 721 1.49 29.48 4.31
CA LEU A 721 1.11 28.70 5.49
C LEU A 721 -0.38 28.90 5.80
N ILE A 722 -0.85 30.14 5.81
CA ILE A 722 -2.26 30.47 6.07
C ILE A 722 -3.17 29.81 5.03
N GLY A 723 -2.85 29.94 3.74
CA GLY A 723 -3.62 29.31 2.66
C GLY A 723 -3.64 27.78 2.78
N LEU A 724 -2.50 27.17 3.10
CA LEU A 724 -2.45 25.72 3.35
C LEU A 724 -3.31 25.32 4.56
N LEU A 725 -3.24 26.05 5.67
CA LEU A 725 -4.06 25.76 6.86
C LEU A 725 -5.56 25.87 6.56
N CYS A 726 -5.99 26.91 5.83
CA CYS A 726 -7.36 27.01 5.35
C CYS A 726 -7.77 25.79 4.52
N ALA A 727 -6.92 25.35 3.59
CA ALA A 727 -7.18 24.17 2.77
C ALA A 727 -7.25 22.87 3.59
N LEU A 728 -6.40 22.72 4.61
CA LEU A 728 -6.37 21.56 5.49
C LEU A 728 -7.62 21.47 6.39
N THR A 729 -8.15 22.61 6.85
CA THR A 729 -9.32 22.67 7.74
C THR A 729 -10.64 23.02 7.04
N ARG A 730 -10.67 22.97 5.70
CA ARG A 730 -11.88 23.28 4.92
C ARG A 730 -12.96 22.22 5.08
N LEU A 731 -12.57 20.97 5.33
CA LEU A 731 -13.44 19.82 5.56
C LEU A 731 -13.26 19.28 6.98
N ASP A 732 -14.22 18.49 7.45
CA ASP A 732 -14.13 17.81 8.73
C ASP A 732 -12.96 16.79 8.73
N ILE A 733 -12.22 16.71 9.84
CA ILE A 733 -11.06 15.83 10.03
C ILE A 733 -11.34 14.89 11.19
N SER A 734 -11.77 13.65 10.92
CA SER A 734 -11.93 12.60 11.95
C SER A 734 -12.64 13.07 13.25
N GLY A 735 -13.77 13.76 13.11
CA GLY A 735 -14.54 14.31 14.25
C GLY A 735 -14.17 15.73 14.67
N ILE A 736 -13.14 16.33 14.08
CA ILE A 736 -12.87 17.78 14.14
C ILE A 736 -13.67 18.47 13.03
N PRO A 737 -14.57 19.42 13.33
CA PRO A 737 -15.34 20.13 12.31
C PRO A 737 -14.47 21.01 11.40
N SER A 738 -14.96 21.30 10.20
CA SER A 738 -14.43 22.34 9.32
C SER A 738 -14.38 23.70 10.05
N LEU A 739 -13.31 24.47 9.84
CA LEU A 739 -13.19 25.81 10.40
C LEU A 739 -14.24 26.75 9.78
N ARG A 740 -14.45 26.67 8.46
CA ARG A 740 -15.47 27.47 7.76
C ARG A 740 -16.85 27.20 8.31
N LYS A 741 -17.20 25.92 8.45
CA LYS A 741 -18.47 25.49 9.06
C LYS A 741 -18.63 26.04 10.47
N SER A 742 -17.59 25.93 11.29
CA SER A 742 -17.61 26.39 12.69
C SER A 742 -17.80 27.90 12.79
N ILE A 743 -17.11 28.68 11.97
CA ILE A 743 -17.29 30.13 11.92
C ILE A 743 -18.70 30.48 11.41
N ALA A 744 -19.18 29.82 10.35
CA ALA A 744 -20.53 30.07 9.82
C ALA A 744 -21.62 29.82 10.88
N GLU A 745 -21.59 28.65 11.53
CA GLU A 745 -22.56 28.26 12.55
C GLU A 745 -22.48 29.17 13.79
N ALA A 746 -21.26 29.55 14.22
CA ALA A 746 -21.07 30.50 15.31
C ALA A 746 -21.70 31.87 15.03
N LEU A 747 -21.76 32.27 13.75
CA LEU A 747 -22.38 33.50 13.28
C LEU A 747 -23.87 33.33 12.94
N GLY A 748 -24.45 32.15 13.19
CA GLY A 748 -25.86 31.84 12.97
C GLY A 748 -26.23 31.57 11.51
N LEU A 749 -25.26 31.19 10.67
CA LEU A 749 -25.46 30.85 9.27
C LEU A 749 -25.60 29.34 9.05
N ASP A 750 -26.40 28.94 8.06
CA ASP A 750 -26.47 27.56 7.60
C ASP A 750 -25.39 27.31 6.53
N TYR A 751 -24.29 26.68 6.96
CA TYR A 751 -23.16 26.41 6.07
C TYR A 751 -23.49 25.45 4.93
N GLY A 752 -24.47 24.54 5.11
CA GLY A 752 -24.89 23.61 4.06
C GLY A 752 -25.55 24.37 2.90
N SER A 753 -26.53 25.22 3.22
CA SER A 753 -27.20 26.07 2.22
C SER A 753 -26.21 26.98 1.47
N ILE A 754 -25.19 27.50 2.17
CA ILE A 754 -24.18 28.39 1.55
C ILE A 754 -23.36 27.68 0.49
N ILE A 755 -22.99 26.42 0.72
CA ILE A 755 -22.20 25.65 -0.25
C ILE A 755 -23.08 25.14 -1.40
N ASP A 756 -24.29 24.68 -1.08
CA ASP A 756 -25.17 24.02 -2.05
C ASP A 756 -25.81 25.04 -3.00
N GLU A 757 -26.05 26.27 -2.54
CA GLU A 757 -26.80 27.30 -3.27
C GLU A 757 -26.11 28.68 -3.19
N PRO A 758 -24.86 28.84 -3.66
CA PRO A 758 -24.08 30.08 -3.50
C PRO A 758 -24.72 31.30 -4.17
N ALA A 759 -25.49 31.09 -5.23
CA ALA A 759 -26.20 32.14 -5.97
C ALA A 759 -27.42 32.72 -5.23
N LEU A 760 -27.89 32.08 -4.15
CA LEU A 760 -29.05 32.59 -3.41
C LEU A 760 -28.74 33.91 -2.70
N SER A 761 -29.75 34.76 -2.55
CA SER A 761 -29.62 36.02 -1.81
C SER A 761 -29.27 35.75 -0.34
N ALA A 762 -28.29 36.48 0.19
CA ALA A 762 -28.00 36.54 1.61
C ALA A 762 -29.16 37.19 2.39
N ASP A 763 -29.40 36.73 3.62
CA ASP A 763 -30.37 37.37 4.53
C ASP A 763 -29.92 38.81 4.87
N GLY A 764 -30.88 39.73 5.03
CA GLY A 764 -30.60 41.15 5.32
C GLY A 764 -29.99 41.41 6.70
N ASN A 765 -29.89 40.41 7.58
CA ASN A 765 -29.31 40.53 8.92
C ASN A 765 -27.87 39.95 8.97
N ILE A 766 -26.94 40.62 8.29
CA ILE A 766 -25.53 40.23 8.23
C ILE A 766 -24.81 40.53 9.55
N HIS A 767 -24.07 39.54 10.09
CA HIS A 767 -23.32 39.70 11.33
C HIS A 767 -22.20 40.76 11.19
N PRO A 768 -21.96 41.63 12.20
CA PRO A 768 -20.95 42.70 12.12
C PRO A 768 -19.52 42.23 11.80
N ALA A 769 -19.16 41.01 12.22
CA ALA A 769 -17.85 40.42 11.91
C ALA A 769 -17.66 40.22 10.38
N LEU A 770 -18.72 39.78 9.68
CA LEU A 770 -18.69 39.56 8.23
C LEU A 770 -18.61 40.89 7.46
N ILE A 771 -19.27 41.93 7.97
CA ILE A 771 -19.17 43.30 7.43
C ILE A 771 -17.76 43.85 7.64
N SER A 772 -17.15 43.58 8.80
CA SER A 772 -15.82 44.09 9.13
C SER A 772 -14.70 43.41 8.35
N ALA A 773 -14.93 42.17 7.88
CA ALA A 773 -13.96 41.42 7.09
C ALA A 773 -13.68 42.08 5.73
N ASP A 774 -14.68 42.73 5.13
CA ASP A 774 -14.53 43.59 3.95
C ASP A 774 -15.66 44.64 3.96
N PRO A 775 -15.37 45.85 4.47
CA PRO A 775 -16.36 46.91 4.62
C PRO A 775 -16.66 47.65 3.30
N ASP A 776 -15.85 47.43 2.26
CA ASP A 776 -15.92 48.20 1.01
C ASP A 776 -16.88 47.56 -0.01
N THR A 777 -17.20 46.27 0.14
CA THR A 777 -18.12 45.57 -0.77
C THR A 777 -19.34 44.98 -0.04
N PRO A 778 -20.57 45.14 -0.59
CA PRO A 778 -21.80 44.70 0.06
C PRO A 778 -22.03 43.20 -0.11
N VAL A 779 -22.49 42.54 0.97
CA VAL A 779 -22.91 41.12 0.96
C VAL A 779 -24.31 41.01 0.35
N ARG A 780 -24.43 40.29 -0.76
CA ARG A 780 -25.65 40.12 -1.56
C ARG A 780 -26.05 38.67 -1.70
N SER A 781 -25.10 37.78 -1.93
CA SER A 781 -25.34 36.35 -2.13
C SER A 781 -24.76 35.49 -1.01
N GLN A 782 -25.15 34.22 -0.97
CA GLN A 782 -24.52 33.24 -0.11
C GLN A 782 -23.04 33.03 -0.48
N GLY A 783 -22.67 33.20 -1.75
CA GLY A 783 -21.28 33.27 -2.21
C GLY A 783 -20.48 34.38 -1.52
N ASP A 784 -21.03 35.59 -1.43
CA ASP A 784 -20.39 36.69 -0.68
C ASP A 784 -20.18 36.32 0.81
N LEU A 785 -21.16 35.65 1.44
CA LEU A 785 -21.02 35.17 2.81
C LEU A 785 -19.86 34.18 2.95
N LEU A 786 -19.71 33.25 1.99
CA LEU A 786 -18.63 32.27 1.97
C LEU A 786 -17.26 32.94 1.88
N GLU A 787 -17.12 34.00 1.08
CA GLU A 787 -15.89 34.78 1.00
C GLU A 787 -15.55 35.50 2.30
N ARG A 788 -16.56 36.05 2.99
CA ARG A 788 -16.36 36.66 4.32
C ARG A 788 -15.93 35.63 5.35
N ILE A 789 -16.53 34.44 5.33
CA ILE A 789 -16.14 33.34 6.21
C ILE A 789 -14.69 32.92 5.93
N GLU A 790 -14.28 32.78 4.67
CA GLU A 790 -12.89 32.48 4.32
C GLU A 790 -11.93 33.58 4.80
N SER A 791 -12.31 34.85 4.65
CA SER A 791 -11.52 35.98 5.13
C SER A 791 -11.33 35.95 6.66
N LEU A 792 -12.38 35.61 7.40
CA LEU A 792 -12.30 35.41 8.85
C LEU A 792 -11.43 34.21 9.24
N CYS A 793 -11.49 33.10 8.49
CA CYS A 793 -10.58 31.95 8.69
C CYS A 793 -9.11 32.37 8.53
N ARG A 794 -8.81 33.08 7.43
CA ARG A 794 -7.46 33.59 7.14
C ARG A 794 -6.98 34.55 8.22
N GLU A 795 -7.86 35.43 8.72
CA GLU A 795 -7.52 36.35 9.80
C GLU A 795 -7.28 35.63 11.14
N ALA A 796 -8.07 34.60 11.47
CA ALA A 796 -7.83 33.79 12.66
C ALA A 796 -6.43 33.14 12.64
N TYR A 797 -6.03 32.56 11.50
CA TYR A 797 -4.70 32.00 11.35
C TYR A 797 -3.59 33.04 11.35
N ARG A 798 -3.82 34.23 10.77
CA ARG A 798 -2.87 35.34 10.83
C ARG A 798 -2.61 35.80 12.28
N LEU A 799 -3.66 35.89 13.08
CA LEU A 799 -3.56 36.28 14.49
C LEU A 799 -2.87 35.20 15.32
N LEU A 800 -3.15 33.92 15.08
CA LEU A 800 -2.44 32.80 15.74
C LEU A 800 -0.97 32.73 15.33
N LEU A 801 -0.65 32.91 14.04
CA LEU A 801 0.73 32.95 13.54
C LEU A 801 1.53 34.07 14.22
N ALA A 802 0.92 35.24 14.45
CA ALA A 802 1.55 36.33 15.19
C ALA A 802 1.89 35.99 16.65
N GLN A 803 1.27 34.94 17.21
CA GLN A 803 1.55 34.38 18.53
C GLN A 803 2.29 33.02 18.46
N ASP A 804 2.87 32.68 17.30
CA ASP A 804 3.56 31.40 17.07
C ASP A 804 2.67 30.17 17.34
N PHE A 805 1.36 30.30 17.05
CA PHE A 805 0.35 29.27 17.32
C PHE A 805 0.31 28.79 18.79
N ASP A 806 0.64 29.65 19.75
CA ASP A 806 0.50 29.33 21.17
C ASP A 806 -0.98 29.03 21.53
N PRO A 807 -1.30 27.80 22.03
CA PRO A 807 -2.66 27.40 22.36
C PRO A 807 -3.37 28.32 23.35
N ASP A 808 -2.64 29.01 24.24
CA ASP A 808 -3.20 29.95 25.21
C ASP A 808 -3.86 31.18 24.52
N PHE A 809 -3.55 31.44 23.25
CA PHE A 809 -4.09 32.56 22.48
C PHE A 809 -5.29 32.18 21.60
N VAL A 810 -5.70 30.92 21.54
CA VAL A 810 -6.88 30.48 20.78
C VAL A 810 -8.14 31.21 21.23
N ASP A 811 -8.41 31.26 22.53
CA ASP A 811 -9.58 31.92 23.11
C ASP A 811 -9.63 33.43 22.80
N PRO A 812 -8.54 34.20 23.02
CA PRO A 812 -8.44 35.59 22.57
C PRO A 812 -8.70 35.78 21.08
N VAL A 813 -8.12 34.92 20.22
CA VAL A 813 -8.25 35.04 18.76
C VAL A 813 -9.70 34.82 18.32
N VAL A 814 -10.36 33.77 18.81
CA VAL A 814 -11.78 33.51 18.49
C VAL A 814 -12.65 34.69 18.90
N SER A 815 -12.44 35.20 20.12
CA SER A 815 -13.18 36.35 20.63
C SER A 815 -12.97 37.62 19.79
N GLN A 816 -11.76 37.81 19.26
CA GLN A 816 -11.44 38.94 18.39
C GLN A 816 -12.05 38.82 17.00
N VAL A 817 -11.99 37.63 16.38
CA VAL A 817 -12.48 37.39 15.01
C VAL A 817 -14.00 37.37 14.95
N LEU A 818 -14.65 36.69 15.89
CA LEU A 818 -16.11 36.53 15.89
C LEU A 818 -16.83 37.62 16.69
N GLY A 819 -16.13 38.35 17.56
CA GLY A 819 -16.72 39.26 18.53
C GLY A 819 -17.38 38.55 19.74
N GLN A 820 -17.25 37.23 19.83
CA GLN A 820 -17.77 36.39 20.90
C GLN A 820 -16.92 35.10 21.05
N ALA A 821 -17.02 34.44 22.20
CA ALA A 821 -16.44 33.11 22.36
C ALA A 821 -17.32 32.05 21.68
N ASP A 822 -16.69 31.08 21.02
CA ASP A 822 -17.37 29.95 20.40
C ASP A 822 -16.58 28.64 20.62
N PRO A 823 -17.12 27.67 21.39
CA PRO A 823 -16.43 26.42 21.72
C PRO A 823 -16.02 25.57 20.52
N GLN A 824 -16.82 25.57 19.44
CA GLN A 824 -16.52 24.75 18.26
C GLN A 824 -15.33 25.33 17.50
N THR A 825 -15.32 26.64 17.25
CA THR A 825 -14.20 27.34 16.62
C THR A 825 -12.93 27.25 17.47
N GLN A 826 -13.04 27.39 18.80
CA GLN A 826 -11.93 27.18 19.74
C GLN A 826 -11.35 25.76 19.62
N TYR A 827 -12.21 24.75 19.53
CA TYR A 827 -11.79 23.37 19.39
C TYR A 827 -11.00 23.12 18.09
N VAL A 828 -11.47 23.65 16.96
CA VAL A 828 -10.79 23.51 15.67
C VAL A 828 -9.44 24.23 15.66
N LEU A 829 -9.40 25.49 16.11
CA LEU A 829 -8.15 26.26 16.16
C LEU A 829 -7.15 25.68 17.18
N GLY A 830 -7.62 25.17 18.31
CA GLY A 830 -6.81 24.44 19.28
C GLY A 830 -6.19 23.18 18.68
N TYR A 831 -6.98 22.39 17.93
CA TYR A 831 -6.45 21.23 17.21
C TYR A 831 -5.36 21.62 16.20
N VAL A 832 -5.53 22.73 15.49
CA VAL A 832 -4.51 23.25 14.57
C VAL A 832 -3.23 23.63 15.32
N ALA A 833 -3.35 24.38 16.41
CA ALA A 833 -2.23 24.80 17.25
C ALA A 833 -1.47 23.62 17.88
N ASP A 834 -2.18 22.62 18.38
CA ASP A 834 -1.60 21.49 19.11
C ASP A 834 -1.07 20.38 18.19
N THR A 835 -1.66 20.21 17.00
CA THR A 835 -1.41 19.03 16.15
C THR A 835 -0.91 19.40 14.76
N ILE A 836 -1.68 20.19 14.00
CA ILE A 836 -1.40 20.41 12.57
C ILE A 836 -0.19 21.32 12.36
N TYR A 837 -0.14 22.46 13.04
CA TYR A 837 0.97 23.40 12.91
C TYR A 837 2.31 22.78 13.35
N PRO A 838 2.42 22.11 14.53
CA PRO A 838 3.64 21.40 14.90
C PRO A 838 4.04 20.31 13.90
N ALA A 839 3.08 19.61 13.29
CA ALA A 839 3.37 18.61 12.26
C ALA A 839 3.90 19.26 10.95
N LEU A 840 3.40 20.44 10.56
CA LEU A 840 3.96 21.21 9.44
C LEU A 840 5.37 21.73 9.74
N GLN A 841 5.66 22.13 10.99
CA GLN A 841 7.02 22.53 11.38
C GLN A 841 8.04 21.38 11.34
N ARG A 842 7.57 20.12 11.23
CA ARG A 842 8.42 18.95 11.01
C ARG A 842 8.71 18.66 9.54
N THR A 843 8.29 19.48 8.58
CA THR A 843 8.68 19.34 7.16
C THR A 843 10.19 19.16 6.93
N PRO A 844 11.12 19.75 7.71
CA PRO A 844 12.56 19.43 7.60
C PRO A 844 12.93 17.95 7.79
N ASP A 845 12.07 17.13 8.41
CA ASP A 845 12.22 15.68 8.51
C ASP A 845 12.26 15.00 7.14
N GLU A 846 11.77 15.64 6.06
CA GLU A 846 11.87 15.13 4.68
C GLU A 846 13.33 14.90 4.26
N ILE A 847 14.21 15.87 4.50
CA ILE A 847 15.64 15.71 4.23
C ILE A 847 16.31 14.94 5.38
N GLY A 848 15.89 15.18 6.62
CA GLY A 848 16.43 14.50 7.80
C GLY A 848 16.32 12.98 7.70
N ASN A 849 15.15 12.46 7.37
CA ASN A 849 14.90 11.02 7.24
C ASN A 849 15.44 10.44 5.93
N LEU A 850 15.59 11.23 4.86
CA LEU A 850 16.37 10.81 3.69
C LEU A 850 17.83 10.54 4.05
N LEU A 851 18.47 11.47 4.77
CA LEU A 851 19.84 11.29 5.25
C LEU A 851 19.95 10.15 6.27
N ARG A 852 18.96 10.02 7.16
CA ARG A 852 18.83 8.88 8.08
C ARG A 852 18.87 7.57 7.28
N GLY A 853 18.02 7.43 6.28
CA GLY A 853 18.01 6.26 5.39
C GLY A 853 19.37 5.99 4.71
N LEU A 854 20.01 7.02 4.16
CA LEU A 854 21.35 6.92 3.54
C LEU A 854 22.46 6.54 4.53
N ASP A 855 22.21 6.69 5.83
CA ASP A 855 23.04 6.20 6.93
C ASP A 855 22.72 4.76 7.37
N GLY A 856 21.93 4.02 6.60
CA GLY A 856 21.55 2.64 6.91
C GLY A 856 20.72 2.56 8.19
N ARG A 857 19.84 3.55 8.38
CA ARG A 857 18.92 3.66 9.52
C ARG A 857 17.47 3.41 9.11
N PHE A 858 16.61 3.19 10.10
CA PHE A 858 15.18 3.06 9.91
C PHE A 858 14.56 4.40 9.45
N VAL A 859 13.73 4.36 8.42
CA VAL A 859 12.90 5.50 8.01
C VAL A 859 11.50 5.28 8.57
N PRO A 860 11.00 6.15 9.47
CA PRO A 860 9.72 5.93 10.15
C PRO A 860 8.56 5.76 9.16
N PRO A 861 7.67 4.78 9.33
CA PRO A 861 6.46 4.65 8.54
C PRO A 861 5.41 5.71 8.90
N GLY A 862 4.41 5.89 8.04
CA GLY A 862 3.27 6.75 8.33
C GLY A 862 2.11 6.54 7.36
N PRO A 863 0.91 7.05 7.67
CA PRO A 863 -0.21 7.03 6.74
C PRO A 863 0.04 7.94 5.53
N SER A 864 -0.65 7.64 4.43
CA SER A 864 -0.67 8.46 3.22
C SER A 864 -2.11 8.72 2.78
N GLY A 865 -2.31 9.76 1.96
CA GLY A 865 -3.64 10.26 1.64
C GLY A 865 -3.61 11.74 1.30
N ALA A 866 -4.74 12.34 0.94
CA ALA A 866 -4.80 13.75 0.60
C ALA A 866 -5.10 14.60 1.86
N PRO A 867 -4.14 15.35 2.42
CA PRO A 867 -4.36 16.10 3.66
C PRO A 867 -5.55 17.07 3.56
N THR A 868 -5.75 17.68 2.39
CA THR A 868 -6.84 18.61 2.07
C THR A 868 -8.20 17.96 1.83
N ARG A 869 -8.32 16.63 1.96
CA ARG A 869 -9.57 15.87 1.86
C ARG A 869 -9.97 15.27 3.21
N GLY A 870 -9.91 16.09 4.27
CA GLY A 870 -10.28 15.67 5.62
C GLY A 870 -9.28 14.72 6.30
N MET A 871 -8.03 14.68 5.80
CA MET A 871 -6.98 13.77 6.29
C MET A 871 -5.77 14.54 6.81
N ALA A 872 -5.91 15.77 7.30
CA ALA A 872 -4.78 16.56 7.80
C ALA A 872 -4.04 15.87 8.97
N ASN A 873 -4.72 14.99 9.69
CA ASN A 873 -4.18 14.13 10.75
C ASN A 873 -3.10 13.13 10.29
N ILE A 874 -2.91 12.95 8.98
CA ILE A 874 -1.83 12.10 8.48
C ILE A 874 -0.46 12.77 8.60
N LEU A 875 -0.36 14.10 8.73
CA LEU A 875 0.91 14.81 8.92
C LEU A 875 1.63 14.35 10.21
N PRO A 876 2.96 14.44 10.32
CA PRO A 876 3.93 15.14 9.46
C PRO A 876 4.37 14.34 8.21
N THR A 877 5.15 14.98 7.34
CA THR A 877 5.85 14.34 6.20
C THR A 877 7.25 13.88 6.60
N GLY A 878 8.02 13.35 5.63
CA GLY A 878 9.34 12.76 5.83
C GLY A 878 9.31 11.28 6.22
N ARG A 879 8.24 10.54 5.89
CA ARG A 879 8.02 9.15 6.33
C ARG A 879 7.97 8.16 5.17
N ASN A 880 8.28 6.91 5.47
CA ASN A 880 8.11 5.79 4.55
C ASN A 880 6.66 5.31 4.56
N PHE A 881 5.78 6.08 3.92
CA PHE A 881 4.35 5.81 4.06
C PHE A 881 3.95 4.38 3.67
N TYR A 882 2.90 3.88 4.30
CA TYR A 882 2.24 2.65 3.89
C TYR A 882 0.98 2.95 3.09
N SER A 883 0.53 1.95 2.32
CA SER A 883 -0.73 2.01 1.59
C SER A 883 -1.91 1.58 2.47
N VAL A 884 -3.10 1.50 1.88
CA VAL A 884 -4.34 1.07 2.57
C VAL A 884 -4.53 -0.45 2.46
N ASP A 885 -5.20 -1.07 3.44
CA ASP A 885 -5.65 -2.46 3.32
C ASP A 885 -6.70 -2.54 2.19
N PRO A 886 -6.43 -3.24 1.07
CA PRO A 886 -7.38 -3.30 -0.04
C PRO A 886 -8.71 -3.96 0.33
N LYS A 887 -8.78 -4.73 1.44
CA LYS A 887 -10.02 -5.36 1.92
C LYS A 887 -10.95 -4.41 2.68
N THR A 888 -10.50 -3.22 3.03
CA THR A 888 -11.33 -2.20 3.70
C THR A 888 -11.93 -1.20 2.72
N ILE A 889 -11.88 -1.50 1.41
CA ILE A 889 -12.39 -0.66 0.32
C ILE A 889 -13.57 -1.37 -0.36
N PRO A 890 -14.69 -0.68 -0.69
CA PRO A 890 -14.99 0.68 -0.26
C PRO A 890 -15.25 0.74 1.26
N SER A 891 -14.92 1.86 1.90
CA SER A 891 -15.26 2.08 3.31
C SER A 891 -16.74 2.47 3.47
N PRO A 892 -17.32 2.40 4.68
CA PRO A 892 -18.68 2.88 4.93
C PRO A 892 -18.88 4.36 4.59
N SER A 893 -17.87 5.21 4.80
CA SER A 893 -17.94 6.63 4.42
C SER A 893 -17.89 6.80 2.90
N ALA A 894 -17.03 6.04 2.21
CA ALA A 894 -16.94 6.04 0.76
C ALA A 894 -18.24 5.55 0.11
N TRP A 895 -18.97 4.65 0.77
CA TRP A 895 -20.31 4.23 0.33
C TRP A 895 -21.30 5.39 0.28
N GLU A 896 -21.40 6.20 1.35
CA GLU A 896 -22.30 7.35 1.38
C GLU A 896 -21.92 8.38 0.30
N THR A 897 -20.62 8.67 0.14
CA THR A 897 -20.15 9.58 -0.91
C THR A 897 -20.39 9.03 -2.32
N GLY A 898 -20.07 7.76 -2.57
CA GLY A 898 -20.30 7.11 -3.85
C GLY A 898 -21.78 7.06 -4.23
N LYS A 899 -22.66 6.82 -3.26
CA LYS A 899 -24.12 6.88 -3.45
C LYS A 899 -24.56 8.30 -3.84
N ALA A 900 -24.12 9.33 -3.11
CA ALA A 900 -24.46 10.71 -3.43
C ALA A 900 -23.96 11.12 -4.83
N LEU A 901 -22.77 10.65 -5.25
CA LEU A 901 -22.24 10.85 -6.61
C LEU A 901 -23.08 10.15 -7.69
N ALA A 902 -23.62 8.96 -7.39
CA ALA A 902 -24.53 8.26 -8.29
C ALA A 902 -25.86 9.01 -8.42
N ASP A 903 -26.47 9.40 -7.29
CA ASP A 903 -27.74 10.12 -7.25
C ASP A 903 -27.65 11.45 -8.01
N ALA A 904 -26.60 12.25 -7.77
CA ALA A 904 -26.38 13.53 -8.46
C ALA A 904 -26.15 13.36 -9.98
N LEU A 905 -25.44 12.31 -10.40
CA LEU A 905 -25.25 12.00 -11.81
C LEU A 905 -26.58 11.67 -12.49
N LEU A 906 -27.40 10.84 -11.84
CA LEU A 906 -28.70 10.43 -12.36
C LEU A 906 -29.70 11.59 -12.39
N GLU A 907 -29.74 12.42 -11.36
CA GLU A 907 -30.61 13.60 -11.30
C GLU A 907 -30.27 14.60 -12.41
N LYS A 908 -28.97 14.87 -12.61
CA LYS A 908 -28.51 15.74 -13.70
C LYS A 908 -28.92 15.19 -15.07
N TYR A 909 -28.63 13.92 -15.34
CA TYR A 909 -28.97 13.29 -16.62
C TYR A 909 -30.49 13.25 -16.85
N LEU A 910 -31.28 12.95 -15.80
CA LEU A 910 -32.74 12.94 -15.88
C LEU A 910 -33.30 14.34 -16.17
N THR A 911 -32.69 15.39 -15.61
CA THR A 911 -33.08 16.79 -15.85
C THR A 911 -32.77 17.22 -17.29
N GLU A 912 -31.60 16.84 -17.81
CA GLU A 912 -31.14 17.21 -19.15
C GLU A 912 -31.84 16.42 -20.26
N GLU A 913 -32.03 15.10 -20.08
CA GLU A 913 -32.47 14.18 -21.14
C GLU A 913 -33.89 13.63 -20.93
N GLY A 914 -34.49 13.82 -19.74
CA GLY A 914 -35.86 13.39 -19.42
C GLY A 914 -36.06 11.89 -19.16
N ALA A 915 -34.99 11.09 -19.15
CA ALA A 915 -34.99 9.67 -18.80
C ALA A 915 -33.67 9.28 -18.11
N TYR A 916 -33.65 8.15 -17.39
CA TYR A 916 -32.40 7.62 -16.82
C TYR A 916 -31.47 7.09 -17.92
N PRO A 917 -30.13 7.21 -17.75
CA PRO A 917 -29.19 6.61 -18.67
C PRO A 917 -29.26 5.08 -18.57
N GLU A 918 -29.31 4.37 -19.69
CA GLU A 918 -29.31 2.90 -19.65
C GLU A 918 -27.94 2.34 -19.26
N MET A 919 -26.86 3.04 -19.62
CA MET A 919 -25.48 2.66 -19.33
C MET A 919 -24.60 3.87 -19.01
N VAL A 920 -23.69 3.71 -18.04
CA VAL A 920 -22.68 4.70 -17.67
C VAL A 920 -21.27 4.13 -17.88
N GLY A 921 -20.37 4.92 -18.48
CA GLY A 921 -18.95 4.57 -18.61
C GLY A 921 -18.10 5.25 -17.53
N LEU A 922 -17.43 4.49 -16.67
CA LEU A 922 -16.59 5.00 -15.58
C LEU A 922 -15.14 4.53 -15.71
N VAL A 923 -14.18 5.44 -15.50
CA VAL A 923 -12.74 5.13 -15.48
C VAL A 923 -12.25 5.11 -14.04
N VAL A 924 -11.74 3.97 -13.58
CA VAL A 924 -11.35 3.77 -12.18
C VAL A 924 -9.83 3.69 -12.03
N TRP A 925 -9.29 4.55 -11.18
CA TRP A 925 -7.85 4.67 -10.90
C TRP A 925 -7.53 4.15 -9.50
N GLY A 926 -6.45 3.36 -9.37
CA GLY A 926 -6.04 2.85 -8.06
C GLY A 926 -5.64 3.96 -7.08
N THR A 927 -5.08 5.07 -7.58
CA THR A 927 -4.77 6.24 -6.75
C THR A 927 -6.04 6.89 -6.17
N SER A 928 -7.12 7.00 -6.95
CA SER A 928 -8.41 7.52 -6.46
C SER A 928 -8.95 6.62 -5.35
N ALA A 929 -9.02 5.31 -5.60
CA ALA A 929 -9.50 4.33 -4.63
C ALA A 929 -8.73 4.38 -3.30
N MET A 930 -7.40 4.58 -3.32
CA MET A 930 -6.61 4.75 -2.08
C MET A 930 -6.86 6.08 -1.39
N ARG A 931 -7.01 7.17 -2.14
CA ARG A 931 -7.21 8.52 -1.57
C ARG A 931 -8.57 8.68 -0.91
N THR A 932 -9.59 8.09 -1.51
CA THR A 932 -10.99 8.24 -1.06
C THR A 932 -11.49 7.05 -0.26
N HIS A 933 -10.70 5.98 -0.17
CA HIS A 933 -11.14 4.68 0.35
C HIS A 933 -12.31 4.08 -0.45
N GLY A 934 -12.42 4.41 -1.74
CA GLY A 934 -13.25 3.68 -2.70
C GLY A 934 -14.49 4.38 -3.23
N ASP A 935 -14.56 5.72 -3.25
CA ASP A 935 -15.72 6.47 -3.77
C ASP A 935 -16.15 6.00 -5.17
N ASP A 936 -15.22 5.87 -6.12
CA ASP A 936 -15.52 5.41 -7.49
C ASP A 936 -16.13 3.99 -7.50
N VAL A 937 -15.63 3.10 -6.63
CA VAL A 937 -16.12 1.72 -6.51
C VAL A 937 -17.52 1.73 -5.90
N ALA A 938 -17.73 2.54 -4.86
CA ALA A 938 -19.04 2.72 -4.24
C ALA A 938 -20.07 3.33 -5.20
N GLN A 939 -19.68 4.29 -6.05
CA GLN A 939 -20.55 4.88 -7.06
C GLN A 939 -21.02 3.82 -8.06
N ILE A 940 -20.11 2.95 -8.53
CA ILE A 940 -20.47 1.83 -9.42
C ILE A 940 -21.45 0.87 -8.73
N LEU A 941 -21.17 0.49 -7.48
CA LEU A 941 -22.05 -0.38 -6.70
C LEU A 941 -23.45 0.23 -6.51
N ALA A 942 -23.51 1.54 -6.25
CA ALA A 942 -24.77 2.28 -6.10
C ALA A 942 -25.58 2.31 -7.42
N LEU A 943 -24.94 2.57 -8.57
CA LEU A 943 -25.59 2.54 -9.89
C LEU A 943 -26.20 1.15 -10.20
N LEU A 944 -25.50 0.08 -9.84
CA LEU A 944 -25.98 -1.31 -9.97
C LEU A 944 -27.09 -1.67 -8.95
N GLY A 945 -27.30 -0.84 -7.93
CA GLY A 945 -28.21 -1.10 -6.82
C GLY A 945 -27.74 -2.23 -5.89
N VAL A 946 -26.43 -2.33 -5.65
CA VAL A 946 -25.81 -3.34 -4.78
C VAL A 946 -25.03 -2.64 -3.67
N ARG A 947 -25.21 -3.07 -2.42
CA ARG A 947 -24.57 -2.52 -1.23
C ARG A 947 -23.45 -3.45 -0.71
N PRO A 948 -22.26 -2.93 -0.38
CA PRO A 948 -21.25 -3.71 0.32
C PRO A 948 -21.63 -3.99 1.78
N VAL A 949 -21.24 -5.16 2.29
CA VAL A 949 -21.46 -5.59 3.68
C VAL A 949 -20.12 -5.65 4.40
N TRP A 950 -20.00 -4.96 5.54
CA TRP A 950 -18.77 -4.88 6.31
C TRP A 950 -18.81 -5.73 7.59
N GLN A 951 -17.65 -6.28 7.96
CA GLN A 951 -17.42 -6.81 9.31
C GLN A 951 -17.34 -5.66 10.33
N PRO A 952 -18.08 -5.70 11.44
CA PRO A 952 -18.11 -4.59 12.41
C PRO A 952 -16.74 -4.24 13.00
N GLU A 953 -15.92 -5.25 13.32
CA GLU A 953 -14.64 -5.07 14.03
C GLU A 953 -13.50 -4.66 13.09
N SER A 954 -13.41 -5.33 11.94
CA SER A 954 -12.29 -5.15 11.01
C SER A 954 -12.57 -4.12 9.91
N ARG A 955 -13.84 -3.71 9.75
CA ARG A 955 -14.35 -2.89 8.64
C ARG A 955 -14.02 -3.45 7.25
N ARG A 956 -13.66 -4.74 7.16
CA ARG A 956 -13.42 -5.39 5.88
C ARG A 956 -14.73 -5.69 5.18
N VAL A 957 -14.74 -5.55 3.86
CA VAL A 957 -15.87 -5.98 3.03
C VAL A 957 -15.93 -7.51 3.05
N GLN A 958 -17.04 -8.06 3.55
CA GLN A 958 -17.29 -9.49 3.67
C GLN A 958 -18.19 -10.03 2.56
N GLY A 959 -18.99 -9.17 1.94
CA GLY A 959 -19.91 -9.57 0.89
C GLY A 959 -20.67 -8.38 0.30
N LEU A 960 -21.68 -8.72 -0.49
CA LEU A 960 -22.57 -7.79 -1.18
C LEU A 960 -24.02 -8.16 -0.87
N GLU A 961 -24.88 -7.15 -0.82
CA GLU A 961 -26.33 -7.26 -0.62
C GLU A 961 -27.05 -6.48 -1.73
N VAL A 962 -28.09 -7.06 -2.32
CA VAL A 962 -28.86 -6.38 -3.37
C VAL A 962 -29.87 -5.43 -2.72
N ILE A 963 -29.91 -4.17 -3.18
CA ILE A 963 -30.92 -3.20 -2.79
C ILE A 963 -32.17 -3.45 -3.64
N PRO A 964 -33.37 -3.68 -3.06
CA PRO A 964 -34.60 -3.84 -3.84
C PRO A 964 -34.89 -2.59 -4.69
N VAL A 965 -35.36 -2.76 -5.93
CA VAL A 965 -35.67 -1.62 -6.83
C VAL A 965 -36.67 -0.63 -6.22
N SER A 966 -37.59 -1.13 -5.38
CA SER A 966 -38.53 -0.28 -4.63
C SER A 966 -37.87 0.62 -3.58
N GLU A 967 -36.71 0.22 -3.04
CA GLU A 967 -35.86 1.05 -2.17
C GLU A 967 -34.92 1.93 -3.00
N LEU A 968 -34.41 1.43 -4.13
CA LEU A 968 -33.49 2.14 -5.02
C LEU A 968 -34.14 3.38 -5.65
N GLY A 969 -35.43 3.31 -6.01
CA GLY A 969 -36.19 4.46 -6.53
C GLY A 969 -35.95 4.79 -8.00
N HIS A 970 -35.01 4.10 -8.65
CA HIS A 970 -34.71 4.17 -10.08
C HIS A 970 -34.37 2.76 -10.63
N PRO A 971 -34.37 2.54 -11.96
CA PRO A 971 -33.90 1.29 -12.55
C PRO A 971 -32.43 1.01 -12.20
N ARG A 972 -32.01 -0.26 -12.14
CA ARG A 972 -30.58 -0.58 -12.05
C ARG A 972 -29.89 -0.12 -13.33
N ILE A 973 -28.84 0.67 -13.18
CA ILE A 973 -28.11 1.29 -14.28
C ILE A 973 -26.94 0.40 -14.66
N ASP A 974 -26.78 0.10 -15.95
CA ASP A 974 -25.64 -0.69 -16.42
C ASP A 974 -24.35 0.13 -16.40
N VAL A 975 -23.21 -0.53 -16.20
CA VAL A 975 -21.93 0.17 -16.02
C VAL A 975 -20.81 -0.52 -16.80
N THR A 976 -20.17 0.23 -17.68
CA THR A 976 -18.89 -0.16 -18.29
C THR A 976 -17.74 0.42 -17.49
N VAL A 977 -16.95 -0.44 -16.84
CA VAL A 977 -15.83 -0.03 -15.99
C VAL A 977 -14.50 -0.16 -16.74
N ARG A 978 -13.78 0.95 -16.91
CA ARG A 978 -12.42 0.97 -17.44
C ARG A 978 -11.41 1.15 -16.29
N ILE A 979 -10.81 0.05 -15.85
CA ILE A 979 -9.78 0.08 -14.80
C ILE A 979 -8.40 0.44 -15.36
N SER A 980 -7.62 1.20 -14.57
CA SER A 980 -6.19 1.42 -14.84
C SER A 980 -5.34 0.17 -14.55
N GLY A 981 -4.15 0.08 -15.17
CA GLY A 981 -3.21 -1.02 -14.90
C GLY A 981 -2.80 -1.11 -13.43
N PHE A 982 -2.60 0.04 -12.77
CA PHE A 982 -2.33 0.06 -11.33
C PHE A 982 -3.52 -0.44 -10.49
N PHE A 983 -4.76 -0.07 -10.85
CA PHE A 983 -5.94 -0.59 -10.14
C PHE A 983 -6.00 -2.11 -10.23
N ARG A 984 -5.74 -2.69 -11.40
CA ARG A 984 -5.65 -4.14 -11.59
C ARG A 984 -4.59 -4.79 -10.67
N ASP A 985 -3.41 -4.19 -10.60
CA ASP A 985 -2.29 -4.75 -9.84
C ASP A 985 -2.50 -4.62 -8.31
N ALA A 986 -3.11 -3.52 -7.85
CA ALA A 986 -3.27 -3.21 -6.43
C ALA A 986 -4.59 -3.73 -5.82
N PHE A 987 -5.65 -3.88 -6.63
CA PHE A 987 -7.01 -4.18 -6.15
C PHE A 987 -7.69 -5.34 -6.90
N PRO A 988 -7.04 -6.52 -7.03
CA PRO A 988 -7.68 -7.68 -7.66
C PRO A 988 -8.97 -8.10 -6.93
N ASN A 989 -9.03 -7.91 -5.61
CA ASN A 989 -10.23 -8.15 -4.82
C ASN A 989 -11.39 -7.22 -5.19
N LEU A 990 -11.13 -5.96 -5.56
CA LEU A 990 -12.18 -5.03 -5.98
C LEU A 990 -12.68 -5.32 -7.39
N ILE A 991 -11.81 -5.83 -8.28
CA ILE A 991 -12.23 -6.32 -9.59
C ILE A 991 -13.25 -7.44 -9.41
N ASN A 992 -12.90 -8.45 -8.58
CA ASN A 992 -13.80 -9.56 -8.29
C ASN A 992 -15.09 -9.10 -7.59
N LEU A 993 -15.00 -8.10 -6.70
CA LEU A 993 -16.18 -7.51 -6.04
C LEU A 993 -17.13 -6.85 -7.04
N LEU A 994 -16.59 -6.05 -7.97
CA LEU A 994 -17.39 -5.39 -9.01
C LEU A 994 -18.03 -6.40 -9.96
N ASP A 995 -17.29 -7.44 -10.34
CA ASP A 995 -17.79 -8.53 -11.19
C ASP A 995 -18.95 -9.28 -10.50
N GLN A 996 -18.79 -9.65 -9.23
CA GLN A 996 -19.87 -10.24 -8.42
C GLN A 996 -21.09 -9.32 -8.30
N ALA A 997 -20.89 -8.00 -8.22
CA ALA A 997 -21.99 -7.05 -8.15
C ALA A 997 -22.79 -7.01 -9.46
N VAL A 998 -22.11 -7.07 -10.61
CA VAL A 998 -22.76 -7.13 -11.93
C VAL A 998 -23.52 -8.44 -12.08
N GLU A 999 -22.93 -9.57 -11.70
CA GLU A 999 -23.61 -10.88 -11.72
C GLU A 999 -24.86 -10.88 -10.82
N LEU A 1000 -24.75 -10.32 -9.61
CA LEU A 1000 -25.87 -10.19 -8.67
C LEU A 1000 -26.98 -9.30 -9.22
N ALA A 1001 -26.64 -8.17 -9.85
CA ALA A 1001 -27.62 -7.29 -10.47
C ALA A 1001 -28.31 -7.97 -11.67
N ALA A 1002 -27.55 -8.69 -12.51
CA ALA A 1002 -28.08 -9.41 -13.66
C ALA A 1002 -28.96 -10.60 -13.28
N SER A 1003 -28.72 -11.23 -12.11
CA SER A 1003 -29.47 -12.40 -11.66
C SER A 1003 -30.83 -12.10 -11.02
N GLN A 1004 -31.19 -10.82 -10.87
CA GLN A 1004 -32.45 -10.44 -10.23
C GLN A 1004 -33.66 -10.75 -11.13
N ASP A 1005 -34.76 -11.22 -10.50
CA ASP A 1005 -36.04 -11.45 -11.18
C ASP A 1005 -36.81 -10.13 -11.33
N GLU A 1006 -36.31 -9.27 -12.21
CA GLU A 1006 -36.79 -7.90 -12.48
C GLU A 1006 -37.12 -7.72 -13.98
N SER A 1007 -37.94 -6.72 -14.33
CA SER A 1007 -38.21 -6.42 -15.74
C SER A 1007 -37.03 -5.69 -16.41
N PRO A 1008 -36.84 -5.80 -17.74
CA PRO A 1008 -35.80 -5.04 -18.46
C PRO A 1008 -35.92 -3.52 -18.32
N GLU A 1009 -37.11 -2.99 -18.02
CA GLU A 1009 -37.34 -1.57 -17.75
C GLU A 1009 -36.93 -1.14 -16.33
N GLU A 1010 -36.86 -2.09 -15.39
CA GLU A 1010 -36.39 -1.89 -14.01
C GLU A 1010 -34.91 -2.23 -13.83
N ASN A 1011 -34.31 -2.96 -14.79
CA ASN A 1011 -32.94 -3.45 -14.70
C ASN A 1011 -32.27 -3.44 -16.07
N TYR A 1012 -31.46 -2.40 -16.33
CA TYR A 1012 -30.77 -2.22 -17.60
C TYR A 1012 -29.60 -3.18 -17.79
N VAL A 1013 -29.00 -3.69 -16.70
CA VAL A 1013 -27.98 -4.75 -16.76
C VAL A 1013 -28.59 -6.03 -17.37
N LEU A 1014 -29.75 -6.44 -16.86
CA LEU A 1014 -30.48 -7.60 -17.38
C LEU A 1014 -30.94 -7.37 -18.82
N LYS A 1015 -31.43 -6.16 -19.14
CA LYS A 1015 -31.85 -5.78 -20.49
C LYS A 1015 -30.73 -5.99 -21.50
N HIS A 1016 -29.56 -5.39 -21.27
CA HIS A 1016 -28.42 -5.49 -22.19
C HIS A 1016 -27.89 -6.92 -22.28
N LEU A 1017 -27.85 -7.66 -21.17
CA LEU A 1017 -27.46 -9.08 -21.18
C LEU A 1017 -28.37 -9.92 -22.09
N GLN A 1018 -29.69 -9.72 -22.01
CA GLN A 1018 -30.65 -10.41 -22.88
C GLN A 1018 -30.47 -10.03 -24.34
N GLU A 1019 -30.20 -8.75 -24.63
CA GLU A 1019 -29.92 -8.27 -25.98
C GLU A 1019 -28.64 -8.90 -26.56
N ASP A 1020 -27.55 -8.95 -25.79
CA ASP A 1020 -26.28 -9.56 -26.20
C ASP A 1020 -26.40 -11.07 -26.44
N MET A 1021 -27.13 -11.77 -25.56
CA MET A 1021 -27.46 -13.19 -25.74
C MET A 1021 -28.27 -13.42 -27.03
N SER A 1022 -29.21 -12.51 -27.35
CA SER A 1022 -30.03 -12.61 -28.56
C SER A 1022 -29.24 -12.37 -29.86
N GLN A 1023 -28.15 -11.60 -29.78
CA GLN A 1023 -27.27 -11.30 -30.92
C GLN A 1023 -26.19 -12.37 -31.16
N GLY A 1024 -26.17 -13.44 -30.35
CA GLY A 1024 -25.23 -14.56 -30.47
C GLY A 1024 -23.83 -14.25 -29.91
N GLY A 1025 -23.74 -13.28 -29.00
CA GLY A 1025 -22.47 -12.81 -28.42
C GLY A 1025 -21.90 -13.65 -27.28
N VAL A 1026 -22.69 -14.51 -26.61
CA VAL A 1026 -22.26 -15.25 -25.41
C VAL A 1026 -22.99 -16.60 -25.28
N ASP A 1027 -22.27 -17.69 -24.99
CA ASP A 1027 -22.86 -18.95 -24.52
C ASP A 1027 -23.40 -18.77 -23.10
N ALA A 1028 -24.64 -19.18 -22.84
CA ALA A 1028 -25.29 -19.00 -21.54
C ALA A 1028 -24.47 -19.65 -20.40
N VAL A 1029 -23.98 -18.82 -19.46
CA VAL A 1029 -23.41 -19.30 -18.20
C VAL A 1029 -24.58 -19.76 -17.32
N THR A 1030 -24.64 -21.07 -17.07
CA THR A 1030 -25.59 -21.73 -16.15
C THR A 1030 -25.08 -21.77 -14.73
#